data_AF-A0A9Q0MQE1-F1
#
_entry.id   AF-A0A9Q0MQE1-F1
#
_cell.length_a   1.000
_cell.length_b   1.000
_cell.length_c   1.000
_cell.angle_alpha   90.00
_cell.angle_beta   90.00
_cell.angle_gamma   90.00
#
_symmetry.space_group_name_H-M   'P 1'
#
loop_
_entity.id
_entity.type
_entity.pdbx_description
1 polymer ?
#
loop_
_entity_poly.entity_id
_entity_poly.type
_entity_poly.pdbx_seq_one_letter_code
_entity_poly.pdbx_strand_id
1 'polypeptide(L)'
;MKLRSLIILLVVLMFKCKNISTGTIKSISVESNHKPVSMHPEFRNVLDVKLKRPEELTTNYWLTKGKDFVTKKLSQSTDRKPAKNVILFIGDGMSLATQSAARMYKGGEEESLSFEEFPFVGTVKTYCVDYQVADSACSATAYLSGIKNNYGTIGISGKVPLSDCVDQMDESNHIKSIAKWAMDAGKSAGLVTTTRVTHASPAGVYASIANRNWENNAEVKRDGCDDELIDDIAEQLVHGDVGSRLRVVLGCGIREFLDSTMVDEEGFKGTRSDKKNLIDEWLSTANEGENKRFVWNKTELVNVNAEETDYLMGLFDQSDCRYNLDIYKENIAHKEPTLTEMLDKAIDILSKDENGFFLFVEGGRIDHAHHSTQAHIAMEETLEFDRAISLARNKLSEDDTLIVVSADHSHTMTYAGYGERGANIFGFGGLSDIDQMPYMILTYANGPGSKVHMNSEGRLNLTSMAITDYEFMHPAAVPMGSETHAGDDVGVFASGPWAKLFTGVLEQNLVPIPVNMFRTFFDPEKRQWNGVNTKSDFNPNTSLGNVIMNSLQVYSSKVALICANSGKTTTFDEIYKLTICAAQNLRKLGFVKGQVILFLTNNSVETVPLLFAALYLGCQISSLPTICSKVEFQYFCTIFSPHYIFCDLELQPMLQECSNNIKSKAKYFTFDGQSDTSIAVDTLFHKNASELYLEPTDINGTDDIAFISRSSGTSGMPKGVRLSHAHILDNIRRLSSYIRSSDILLAPASLVGINSIRAIIIGTINGSTRVINVGSFSPERFFQLVERFKVTYVHSNPFAVVQLLNHPDIKTANLNSIKHYVCSGTAASFDTIVKMNNYLKGGKLLHSYGITELVGPISINFNHTRNDCVGQLISGCEAKIVNKNGERLGIGECGEIRIRQPFIFSGYLGDSRDVREFLDSEGFFITGDIARFDENGDLFIIDRKKEMFKCCGYHVTPTEIEHFLNAIDGVKQSFVFPIPHEDYDNVPVALIVRAPNSTCTEISIVEVVSNNFAYYKRLLGGVFFVDEIPMTDTGKIARNLLRQKSEPTLTEMLDKTIDILNKDENGFFLFLEGGRID
;
A
#
# COMPACT_ATOMS: atom_id res chain seq x y z
N MET A 1 -50.93 -33.56 -14.56
CA MET A 1 -50.29 -33.91 -15.85
C MET A 1 -50.88 -33.02 -16.95
N LYS A 2 -50.03 -32.21 -17.62
CA LYS A 2 -50.29 -31.12 -18.59
C LYS A 2 -50.03 -29.71 -18.02
N LEU A 3 -48.74 -29.40 -17.82
CA LEU A 3 -48.19 -28.03 -17.91
C LEU A 3 -46.64 -27.99 -17.92
N ARG A 4 -45.96 -29.14 -17.76
CA ARG A 4 -44.48 -29.23 -17.83
C ARG A 4 -43.88 -29.53 -19.21
N SER A 5 -44.70 -29.68 -20.25
CA SER A 5 -44.23 -30.04 -21.60
C SER A 5 -44.25 -28.89 -22.62
N LEU A 6 -44.70 -27.68 -22.25
CA LEU A 6 -44.78 -26.54 -23.19
C LEU A 6 -43.62 -25.53 -23.03
N ILE A 7 -42.94 -25.51 -21.88
CA ILE A 7 -41.86 -24.54 -21.60
C ILE A 7 -40.50 -25.06 -22.11
N ILE A 8 -40.33 -26.38 -22.22
CA ILE A 8 -39.08 -26.99 -22.72
C ILE A 8 -38.96 -26.88 -24.26
N LEU A 9 -40.07 -26.65 -24.99
CA LEU A 9 -40.04 -26.49 -26.44
C LEU A 9 -39.70 -25.06 -26.90
N LEU A 10 -39.85 -24.06 -26.02
CA LEU A 10 -39.55 -22.64 -26.32
C LEU A 10 -38.08 -22.26 -26.12
N VAL A 11 -37.36 -22.98 -25.25
CA VAL A 11 -35.93 -22.72 -24.99
C VAL A 11 -35.01 -23.39 -26.03
N VAL A 12 -35.47 -24.47 -26.67
CA VAL A 12 -34.67 -25.19 -27.69
C VAL A 12 -34.75 -24.55 -29.09
N LEU A 13 -35.74 -23.68 -29.34
CA LEU A 13 -35.88 -22.95 -30.61
C LEU A 13 -35.09 -21.62 -30.67
N MET A 14 -34.59 -21.11 -29.54
CA MET A 14 -33.76 -19.89 -29.53
C MET A 14 -32.26 -20.13 -29.81
N PHE A 15 -31.80 -21.38 -29.87
CA PHE A 15 -30.38 -21.71 -30.09
C PHE A 15 -30.02 -22.21 -31.50
N LYS A 16 -30.94 -22.15 -32.47
CA LYS A 16 -30.65 -22.47 -33.88
C LYS A 16 -31.30 -21.47 -34.83
N CYS A 17 -30.69 -20.29 -34.98
CA CYS A 17 -30.71 -19.47 -36.21
C CYS A 17 -29.89 -18.18 -36.01
N LYS A 18 -28.56 -18.27 -36.14
CA LYS A 18 -27.71 -17.13 -36.51
C LYS A 18 -26.76 -17.59 -37.60
N ASN A 19 -27.31 -17.65 -38.80
CA ASN A 19 -26.59 -17.64 -40.08
C ASN A 19 -27.63 -17.27 -41.12
N ILE A 20 -27.63 -16.02 -41.60
CA ILE A 20 -27.96 -15.60 -42.97
C ILE A 20 -27.63 -14.09 -43.11
N SER A 21 -26.74 -13.86 -44.07
CA SER A 21 -26.36 -12.69 -44.87
C SER A 21 -27.08 -11.33 -44.72
N THR A 22 -26.25 -10.31 -44.49
CA THR A 22 -26.11 -9.05 -45.28
C THR A 22 -27.32 -8.51 -46.04
N GLY A 23 -27.86 -7.38 -45.55
CA GLY A 23 -28.67 -6.43 -46.32
C GLY A 23 -28.15 -5.01 -46.10
N THR A 24 -27.43 -4.50 -47.10
CA THR A 24 -26.82 -3.17 -47.14
C THR A 24 -27.90 -2.08 -47.25
N ILE A 25 -27.90 -1.08 -46.37
CA ILE A 25 -28.54 0.22 -46.63
C ILE A 25 -27.42 1.26 -46.63
N LYS A 26 -27.05 1.70 -47.84
CA LYS A 26 -26.26 2.91 -48.07
C LYS A 26 -27.18 4.11 -47.90
N SER A 27 -26.96 4.93 -46.88
CA SER A 27 -27.36 6.34 -46.91
C SER A 27 -26.15 7.15 -47.37
N ILE A 28 -26.26 7.71 -48.57
CA ILE A 28 -25.36 8.74 -49.08
C ILE A 28 -25.82 10.06 -48.47
N SER A 29 -25.02 10.64 -47.58
CA SER A 29 -25.10 12.07 -47.25
C SER A 29 -23.77 12.69 -47.64
N VAL A 30 -23.85 13.58 -48.64
CA VAL A 30 -22.77 14.45 -49.07
C VAL A 30 -22.78 15.64 -48.11
N GLU A 31 -21.82 15.70 -47.19
CA GLU A 31 -21.53 16.92 -46.42
C GLU A 31 -20.03 17.07 -46.23
N SER A 32 -19.60 18.32 -46.28
CA SER A 32 -18.25 18.81 -46.56
C SER A 32 -17.16 18.27 -45.63
N ASN A 33 -16.17 17.64 -46.26
CA ASN A 33 -14.87 17.28 -45.68
C ASN A 33 -14.23 18.47 -44.98
N HIS A 34 -14.07 18.39 -43.66
CA HIS A 34 -12.85 18.71 -42.90
C HIS A 34 -12.93 17.89 -41.59
N LYS A 35 -12.72 16.57 -41.69
CA LYS A 35 -12.35 15.76 -40.52
C LYS A 35 -10.92 16.18 -40.13
N PRO A 36 -10.59 16.46 -38.86
CA PRO A 36 -9.19 16.38 -38.44
C PRO A 36 -8.68 14.99 -38.82
N VAL A 37 -7.55 14.93 -39.50
CA VAL A 37 -6.96 13.67 -39.95
C VAL A 37 -6.53 12.91 -38.70
N SER A 38 -7.19 11.79 -38.40
CA SER A 38 -6.71 10.85 -37.38
C SER A 38 -5.26 10.49 -37.70
N MET A 39 -4.33 10.76 -36.78
CA MET A 39 -2.89 10.48 -36.96
C MET A 39 -2.61 8.97 -37.04
N HIS A 40 -3.55 8.15 -36.54
CA HIS A 40 -3.51 6.70 -36.66
C HIS A 40 -4.51 6.20 -37.72
N PRO A 41 -4.18 5.16 -38.49
CA PRO A 41 -5.13 4.56 -39.42
C PRO A 41 -6.36 4.02 -38.67
N GLU A 42 -7.58 4.34 -39.12
CA GLU A 42 -8.78 3.61 -38.69
C GLU A 42 -8.68 2.16 -39.20
N PHE A 43 -8.11 1.26 -38.40
CA PHE A 43 -8.12 -0.16 -38.72
C PHE A 43 -9.53 -0.70 -38.51
N ARG A 44 -10.11 -1.26 -39.59
CA ARG A 44 -11.46 -1.88 -39.59
C ARG A 44 -11.66 -2.77 -38.37
N ASN A 45 -12.87 -2.72 -37.79
CA ASN A 45 -13.43 -3.67 -36.82
C ASN A 45 -12.71 -5.02 -36.90
N VAL A 46 -11.81 -5.26 -35.95
CA VAL A 46 -10.97 -6.43 -35.91
C VAL A 46 -11.86 -7.64 -35.63
N LEU A 47 -12.25 -8.30 -36.71
CA LEU A 47 -12.86 -9.62 -36.67
C LEU A 47 -11.86 -10.58 -36.02
N ASP A 48 -12.18 -11.04 -34.82
CA ASP A 48 -11.78 -12.35 -34.27
C ASP A 48 -10.25 -12.56 -34.12
N VAL A 49 -9.52 -11.62 -33.50
CA VAL A 49 -8.15 -11.91 -33.02
C VAL A 49 -8.26 -12.96 -31.93
N LYS A 50 -7.92 -14.20 -32.29
CA LYS A 50 -7.85 -15.31 -31.35
C LYS A 50 -6.65 -15.10 -30.43
N LEU A 51 -6.89 -14.50 -29.27
CA LEU A 51 -5.90 -14.33 -28.21
C LEU A 51 -5.21 -15.66 -27.94
N LYS A 52 -3.89 -15.69 -28.10
CA LYS A 52 -3.08 -16.89 -27.81
C LYS A 52 -3.07 -17.23 -26.32
N ARG A 53 -3.25 -16.22 -25.47
CA ARG A 53 -3.17 -16.28 -24.00
C ARG A 53 -4.30 -15.46 -23.36
N PRO A 54 -5.49 -16.03 -23.16
CA PRO A 54 -6.61 -15.32 -22.55
C PRO A 54 -6.31 -14.76 -21.16
N GLU A 55 -5.34 -15.31 -20.44
CA GLU A 55 -4.87 -14.81 -19.15
C GLU A 55 -4.33 -13.37 -19.22
N GLU A 56 -3.83 -12.92 -20.38
CA GLU A 56 -3.31 -11.57 -20.59
C GLU A 56 -4.37 -10.48 -20.51
N LEU A 57 -5.67 -10.84 -20.61
CA LEU A 57 -6.75 -9.90 -20.39
C LEU A 57 -6.92 -9.52 -18.92
N THR A 58 -6.35 -10.31 -18.01
CA THR A 58 -6.53 -10.12 -16.56
C THR A 58 -5.40 -9.32 -15.93
N THR A 59 -5.76 -8.39 -15.04
CA THR A 59 -4.79 -7.60 -14.26
C THR A 59 -3.85 -8.48 -13.44
N ASN A 60 -4.37 -9.57 -12.85
CA ASN A 60 -3.60 -10.49 -12.01
C ASN A 60 -2.44 -11.17 -12.75
N TYR A 61 -2.59 -11.48 -14.05
CA TYR A 61 -1.51 -12.06 -14.85
C TYR A 61 -0.29 -11.13 -14.90
N TRP A 62 -0.50 -9.86 -15.26
CA TRP A 62 0.57 -8.88 -15.39
C TRP A 62 1.20 -8.53 -14.05
N LEU A 63 0.39 -8.40 -12.98
CA LEU A 63 0.89 -8.20 -11.63
C LEU A 63 1.77 -9.36 -11.16
N THR A 64 1.40 -10.60 -11.46
CA THR A 64 2.20 -11.79 -11.11
C THR A 64 3.54 -11.77 -11.86
N LYS A 65 3.53 -11.52 -13.17
CA LYS A 65 4.76 -11.36 -13.98
C LYS A 65 5.69 -10.29 -13.43
N GLY A 66 5.11 -9.17 -13.00
CA GLY A 66 5.80 -8.08 -12.34
C GLY A 66 6.54 -8.49 -11.07
N LYS A 67 5.82 -9.18 -10.19
CA LYS A 67 6.35 -9.66 -8.90
C LYS A 67 7.48 -10.66 -9.08
N ASP A 68 7.35 -11.57 -10.05
CA ASP A 68 8.39 -12.55 -10.39
C ASP A 68 9.67 -11.86 -10.88
N PHE A 69 9.52 -10.86 -11.76
CA PHE A 69 10.63 -10.07 -12.27
C PHE A 69 11.40 -9.38 -11.15
N VAL A 70 10.70 -8.65 -10.27
CA VAL A 70 11.37 -7.90 -9.22
C VAL A 70 11.98 -8.83 -8.18
N THR A 71 11.31 -9.92 -7.81
CA THR A 71 11.87 -10.91 -6.87
C THR A 71 13.17 -11.51 -7.41
N LYS A 72 13.21 -11.84 -8.71
CA LYS A 72 14.42 -12.32 -9.39
C LYS A 72 15.54 -11.27 -9.35
N LYS A 73 15.27 -10.02 -9.72
CA LYS A 73 16.28 -8.94 -9.73
C LYS A 73 16.75 -8.54 -8.33
N LEU A 74 15.85 -8.47 -7.34
CA LEU A 74 16.18 -8.14 -5.95
C LEU A 74 17.02 -9.20 -5.26
N SER A 75 16.88 -10.47 -5.65
CA SER A 75 17.74 -11.54 -5.12
C SER A 75 19.22 -11.31 -5.43
N GLN A 76 19.52 -10.52 -6.48
CA GLN A 76 20.86 -10.21 -6.98
C GLN A 76 21.38 -8.87 -6.45
N SER A 77 20.67 -8.21 -5.53
CA SER A 77 20.84 -6.78 -5.25
C SER A 77 20.84 -6.49 -3.74
N THR A 78 21.77 -5.64 -3.29
CA THR A 78 21.92 -5.23 -1.88
C THR A 78 21.28 -3.87 -1.55
N ASP A 79 21.29 -2.91 -2.49
CA ASP A 79 20.63 -1.61 -2.29
C ASP A 79 19.09 -1.75 -2.31
N ARG A 80 18.46 -1.25 -1.24
CA ARG A 80 17.04 -1.33 -0.91
C ARG A 80 16.46 0.01 -0.43
N LYS A 81 17.17 1.12 -0.65
CA LYS A 81 16.71 2.44 -0.20
C LYS A 81 15.47 2.85 -1.01
N PRO A 82 14.32 3.16 -0.39
CA PRO A 82 13.17 3.68 -1.11
C PRO A 82 13.46 5.07 -1.69
N ALA A 83 12.99 5.34 -2.91
CA ALA A 83 13.09 6.66 -3.52
C ALA A 83 12.13 7.64 -2.82
N LYS A 84 12.62 8.82 -2.47
CA LYS A 84 11.81 9.95 -2.03
C LYS A 84 11.05 10.52 -3.22
N ASN A 85 11.73 10.78 -4.32
CA ASN A 85 11.09 11.31 -5.54
C ASN A 85 11.22 10.30 -6.68
N VAL A 86 10.24 10.28 -7.57
CA VAL A 86 10.27 9.45 -8.78
C VAL A 86 9.88 10.32 -9.96
N ILE A 87 10.72 10.37 -10.98
CA ILE A 87 10.42 11.02 -12.25
C ILE A 87 10.48 9.99 -13.37
N LEU A 88 9.39 9.91 -14.14
CA LEU A 88 9.31 9.09 -15.33
C LEU A 88 9.24 9.98 -16.57
N PHE A 89 10.30 9.95 -17.36
CA PHE A 89 10.43 10.64 -18.63
C PHE A 89 10.07 9.70 -19.79
N ILE A 90 9.13 10.11 -20.64
CA ILE A 90 8.74 9.41 -21.87
C ILE A 90 8.98 10.32 -23.08
N GLY A 91 9.92 9.93 -23.95
CA GLY A 91 10.03 10.51 -25.28
C GLY A 91 9.08 9.75 -26.19
N ASP A 92 7.89 10.29 -26.44
CA ASP A 92 6.85 9.61 -27.24
C ASP A 92 7.39 9.34 -28.66
N GLY A 93 7.39 8.08 -29.08
CA GLY A 93 7.98 7.67 -30.36
C GLY A 93 9.53 7.70 -30.43
N MET A 94 10.26 7.92 -29.34
CA MET A 94 11.73 8.06 -29.35
C MET A 94 12.46 6.72 -29.52
N SER A 95 12.61 6.28 -30.78
CA SER A 95 13.36 5.07 -31.16
C SER A 95 14.87 5.18 -30.89
N LEU A 96 15.59 4.05 -30.88
CA LEU A 96 17.06 4.06 -30.83
C LEU A 96 17.71 4.75 -32.05
N ALA A 97 17.03 4.72 -33.21
CA ALA A 97 17.46 5.44 -34.40
C ALA A 97 17.28 6.96 -34.21
N THR A 98 16.18 7.39 -33.59
CA THR A 98 15.93 8.78 -33.19
C THR A 98 17.02 9.28 -32.26
N GLN A 99 17.39 8.51 -31.23
CA GLN A 99 18.49 8.85 -30.32
C GLN A 99 19.82 9.00 -31.05
N SER A 100 20.15 8.06 -31.94
CA SER A 100 21.40 8.09 -32.72
C SER A 100 21.47 9.30 -33.66
N ALA A 101 20.37 9.62 -34.33
CA ALA A 101 20.28 10.80 -35.19
C ALA A 101 20.32 12.11 -34.38
N ALA A 102 19.74 12.14 -33.18
CA ALA A 102 19.75 13.31 -32.30
C ALA A 102 21.17 13.64 -31.81
N ARG A 103 22.02 12.65 -31.50
CA ARG A 103 23.44 12.89 -31.17
C ARG A 103 24.19 13.59 -32.30
N MET A 104 23.97 13.13 -33.53
CA MET A 104 24.57 13.75 -34.71
C MET A 104 24.10 15.20 -34.87
N TYR A 105 22.80 15.43 -34.67
CA TYR A 105 22.23 16.78 -34.74
C TYR A 105 22.75 17.69 -33.61
N LYS A 106 22.99 17.14 -32.40
CA LYS A 106 23.53 17.84 -31.23
C LYS A 106 24.95 18.36 -31.43
N GLY A 107 25.81 17.58 -32.07
CA GLY A 107 27.22 17.96 -32.24
C GLY A 107 28.14 16.95 -32.91
N GLY A 108 27.72 15.69 -33.10
CA GLY A 108 28.51 14.69 -33.83
C GLY A 108 28.28 13.25 -33.35
N GLU A 109 28.98 12.28 -33.96
CA GLU A 109 28.86 10.86 -33.61
C GLU A 109 29.27 10.53 -32.17
N GLU A 110 30.23 11.28 -31.63
CA GLU A 110 30.80 11.09 -30.28
C GLU A 110 29.96 11.70 -29.15
N GLU A 111 28.95 12.51 -29.47
CA GLU A 111 28.10 13.15 -28.47
C GLU A 111 27.24 12.12 -27.73
N SER A 112 26.80 12.49 -26.53
CA SER A 112 25.86 11.70 -25.73
C SER A 112 24.67 12.56 -25.32
N LEU A 113 23.49 11.93 -25.28
CA LEU A 113 22.33 12.49 -24.61
C LEU A 113 22.51 12.31 -23.08
N SER A 114 21.99 13.24 -22.29
CA SER A 114 22.14 13.32 -20.84
C SER A 114 21.71 12.06 -20.08
N PHE A 115 20.74 11.31 -20.62
CA PHE A 115 20.27 10.04 -20.05
C PHE A 115 21.10 8.82 -20.45
N GLU A 116 21.96 8.94 -21.46
CA GLU A 116 22.86 7.87 -21.89
C GLU A 116 24.05 7.73 -20.93
N GLU A 117 24.28 8.74 -20.10
CA GLU A 117 25.24 8.71 -18.99
C GLU A 117 24.71 7.97 -17.75
N PHE A 118 23.45 7.51 -17.76
CA PHE A 118 22.86 6.84 -16.62
C PHE A 118 23.57 5.49 -16.36
N PRO A 119 23.75 5.10 -15.09
CA PRO A 119 24.53 3.90 -14.75
C PRO A 119 23.85 2.59 -15.14
N PHE A 120 22.55 2.61 -15.44
CA PHE A 120 21.78 1.42 -15.79
C PHE A 120 20.96 1.62 -17.05
N VAL A 121 21.09 0.67 -17.97
CA VAL A 121 20.44 0.68 -19.28
C VAL A 121 19.87 -0.69 -19.63
N GLY A 122 18.74 -0.68 -20.34
CA GLY A 122 18.08 -1.84 -20.90
C GLY A 122 17.26 -1.49 -22.13
N THR A 123 16.48 -2.44 -22.61
CA THR A 123 15.46 -2.23 -23.65
C THR A 123 14.10 -2.72 -23.17
N VAL A 124 13.04 -2.16 -23.73
CA VAL A 124 11.65 -2.41 -23.34
C VAL A 124 10.83 -2.83 -24.55
N LYS A 125 10.09 -3.94 -24.42
CA LYS A 125 9.19 -4.43 -25.47
C LYS A 125 7.87 -3.66 -25.51
N THR A 126 7.53 -3.14 -26.69
CA THR A 126 6.38 -2.26 -26.94
C THR A 126 5.32 -2.97 -27.79
N TYR A 127 4.23 -3.42 -27.15
CA TYR A 127 3.10 -4.09 -27.80
C TYR A 127 1.86 -4.04 -26.90
N CYS A 128 0.66 -4.09 -27.49
CA CYS A 128 -0.61 -4.22 -26.76
C CYS A 128 -1.01 -5.69 -26.62
N VAL A 129 -2.01 -5.99 -25.78
CA VAL A 129 -2.52 -7.36 -25.63
C VAL A 129 -3.05 -7.93 -26.97
N ASP A 130 -3.63 -7.07 -27.80
CA ASP A 130 -4.29 -7.42 -29.06
C ASP A 130 -3.55 -6.91 -30.32
N TYR A 131 -2.43 -6.19 -30.18
CA TYR A 131 -1.63 -5.66 -31.29
C TYR A 131 -0.13 -5.84 -31.10
N GLN A 132 0.58 -6.18 -32.19
CA GLN A 132 2.04 -6.39 -32.18
C GLN A 132 2.84 -5.08 -32.07
N VAL A 133 2.24 -3.97 -32.47
CA VAL A 133 2.83 -2.63 -32.39
C VAL A 133 1.94 -1.83 -31.47
N ALA A 134 2.54 -1.24 -30.43
CA ALA A 134 1.80 -0.44 -29.46
C ALA A 134 1.41 0.92 -30.03
N ASP A 135 0.28 1.45 -29.56
CA ASP A 135 0.03 2.89 -29.54
C ASP A 135 0.28 3.47 -28.15
N SER A 136 0.31 4.80 -28.06
CA SER A 136 0.58 5.53 -26.83
C SER A 136 -0.43 5.23 -25.71
N ALA A 137 -1.67 4.84 -26.04
CA ALA A 137 -2.70 4.52 -25.04
C ALA A 137 -2.41 3.22 -24.29
N CYS A 138 -2.15 2.14 -25.03
CA CYS A 138 -1.92 0.85 -24.40
C CYS A 138 -0.56 0.80 -23.69
N SER A 139 0.43 1.50 -24.24
CA SER A 139 1.76 1.64 -23.65
C SER A 139 1.72 2.46 -22.37
N ALA A 140 0.97 3.58 -22.34
CA ALA A 140 0.78 4.40 -21.14
C ALA A 140 0.22 3.61 -19.98
N THR A 141 -0.80 2.79 -20.24
CA THR A 141 -1.34 1.87 -19.24
C THR A 141 -0.25 0.93 -18.74
N ALA A 142 0.57 0.35 -19.63
CA ALA A 142 1.65 -0.55 -19.24
C ALA A 142 2.71 0.14 -18.35
N TYR A 143 3.32 1.24 -18.80
CA TYR A 143 4.43 1.86 -18.06
C TYR A 143 3.99 2.68 -16.84
N LEU A 144 2.70 3.03 -16.71
CA LEU A 144 2.17 3.75 -15.53
C LEU A 144 1.49 2.83 -14.51
N SER A 145 0.93 1.68 -14.92
CA SER A 145 0.16 0.83 -14.00
C SER A 145 0.70 -0.58 -13.81
N GLY A 146 1.65 -0.98 -14.65
CA GLY A 146 2.26 -2.29 -14.62
C GLY A 146 1.39 -3.41 -15.20
N ILE A 147 0.34 -3.05 -15.94
CA ILE A 147 -0.60 -3.95 -16.61
C ILE A 147 -0.68 -3.57 -18.10
N LYS A 148 -0.57 -4.54 -19.01
CA LYS A 148 -0.86 -4.30 -20.44
C LYS A 148 -2.36 -4.45 -20.70
N ASN A 149 -2.85 -3.69 -21.67
CA ASN A 149 -4.24 -3.69 -22.11
C ASN A 149 -4.33 -3.61 -23.64
N ASN A 150 -5.54 -3.36 -24.15
CA ASN A 150 -5.83 -3.35 -25.58
C ASN A 150 -5.43 -2.02 -26.22
N TYR A 151 -5.16 -2.08 -27.52
CA TYR A 151 -4.89 -0.92 -28.37
C TYR A 151 -5.96 0.16 -28.21
N GLY A 152 -5.53 1.42 -28.10
CA GLY A 152 -6.44 2.57 -28.02
C GLY A 152 -7.22 2.71 -26.71
N THR A 153 -6.95 1.88 -25.70
CA THR A 153 -7.60 1.94 -24.38
C THR A 153 -6.60 2.44 -23.31
N ILE A 154 -7.08 3.19 -22.31
CA ILE A 154 -6.23 3.82 -21.29
C ILE A 154 -6.75 3.46 -19.91
N GLY A 155 -5.86 3.01 -19.01
CA GLY A 155 -6.18 2.83 -17.59
C GLY A 155 -7.23 1.76 -17.31
N ILE A 156 -7.51 0.88 -18.27
CA ILE A 156 -8.49 -0.21 -18.12
C ILE A 156 -7.89 -1.55 -18.55
N SER A 157 -8.42 -2.65 -18.02
CA SER A 157 -7.92 -4.00 -18.29
C SER A 157 -8.13 -4.45 -19.73
N GLY A 158 -7.34 -5.44 -20.17
CA GLY A 158 -7.49 -6.04 -21.50
C GLY A 158 -8.85 -6.74 -21.72
N LYS A 159 -9.71 -6.84 -20.71
CA LYS A 159 -11.09 -7.32 -20.91
C LYS A 159 -11.97 -6.34 -21.67
N VAL A 160 -11.70 -5.04 -21.57
CA VAL A 160 -12.55 -4.00 -22.17
C VAL A 160 -12.13 -3.78 -23.62
N PRO A 161 -13.01 -4.05 -24.60
CA PRO A 161 -12.74 -3.75 -25.99
C PRO A 161 -12.67 -2.24 -26.25
N LEU A 162 -11.97 -1.85 -27.32
CA LEU A 162 -11.94 -0.46 -27.78
C LEU A 162 -13.37 0.08 -27.99
N SER A 163 -13.63 1.25 -27.42
CA SER A 163 -14.92 1.97 -27.47
C SER A 163 -16.11 1.25 -26.82
N ASP A 164 -15.90 0.25 -25.95
CA ASP A 164 -17.00 -0.40 -25.22
C ASP A 164 -17.38 0.40 -23.96
N CYS A 165 -18.43 1.21 -24.06
CA CYS A 165 -18.91 2.00 -22.92
C CYS A 165 -19.49 1.15 -21.80
N VAL A 166 -20.02 -0.05 -22.07
CA VAL A 166 -20.68 -0.87 -21.06
C VAL A 166 -19.64 -1.54 -20.16
N ASP A 167 -18.65 -2.19 -20.76
CA ASP A 167 -17.59 -2.87 -20.01
C ASP A 167 -16.64 -1.89 -19.31
N GLN A 168 -16.53 -0.65 -19.81
CA GLN A 168 -15.83 0.43 -19.11
C GLN A 168 -16.49 0.78 -17.77
N MET A 169 -17.82 0.75 -17.66
CA MET A 169 -18.52 1.14 -16.42
C MET A 169 -18.24 0.15 -15.27
N ASP A 170 -17.75 -1.05 -15.54
CA ASP A 170 -17.31 -1.98 -14.51
C ASP A 170 -15.97 -1.52 -13.91
N GLU A 171 -16.03 -0.90 -12.72
CA GLU A 171 -14.85 -0.44 -11.98
C GLU A 171 -13.81 -1.54 -11.72
N SER A 172 -14.18 -2.83 -11.76
CA SER A 172 -13.21 -3.93 -11.62
C SER A 172 -12.23 -4.01 -12.80
N ASN A 173 -12.56 -3.37 -13.93
CA ASN A 173 -11.68 -3.20 -15.07
C ASN A 173 -10.77 -1.98 -14.95
N HIS A 174 -11.03 -1.05 -14.03
CA HIS A 174 -10.23 0.17 -13.89
C HIS A 174 -8.91 -0.11 -13.19
N ILE A 175 -7.84 0.41 -13.77
CA ILE A 175 -6.49 0.20 -13.31
C ILE A 175 -5.94 1.50 -12.74
N LYS A 176 -5.39 1.43 -11.53
CA LYS A 176 -4.77 2.58 -10.88
C LYS A 176 -3.32 2.75 -11.32
N SER A 177 -2.96 3.96 -11.73
CA SER A 177 -1.62 4.36 -12.12
C SER A 177 -0.68 4.52 -10.90
N ILE A 178 0.61 4.65 -11.20
CA ILE A 178 1.66 4.99 -10.24
C ILE A 178 1.44 6.35 -9.55
N ALA A 179 0.74 7.30 -10.20
CA ALA A 179 0.37 8.56 -9.56
C ALA A 179 -0.61 8.33 -8.41
N LYS A 180 -1.63 7.49 -8.61
CA LYS A 180 -2.54 7.07 -7.53
C LYS A 180 -1.77 6.40 -6.40
N TRP A 181 -0.81 5.53 -6.72
CA TRP A 181 0.00 4.85 -5.71
C TRP A 181 0.89 5.80 -4.92
N ALA A 182 1.45 6.83 -5.58
CA ALA A 182 2.23 7.87 -4.92
C ALA A 182 1.35 8.67 -3.95
N MET A 183 0.15 9.08 -4.38
CA MET A 183 -0.83 9.78 -3.53
C MET A 183 -1.24 8.93 -2.33
N ASP A 184 -1.51 7.63 -2.53
CA ASP A 184 -1.84 6.69 -1.45
C ASP A 184 -0.69 6.48 -0.45
N ALA A 185 0.56 6.68 -0.91
CA ALA A 185 1.75 6.70 -0.08
C ALA A 185 2.02 8.05 0.60
N GLY A 186 1.13 9.03 0.43
CA GLY A 186 1.24 10.37 1.01
C GLY A 186 2.21 11.31 0.27
N LYS A 187 2.56 10.99 -0.97
CA LYS A 187 3.38 11.82 -1.86
C LYS A 187 2.51 12.69 -2.76
N SER A 188 3.06 13.81 -3.19
CA SER A 188 2.47 14.62 -4.25
C SER A 188 2.65 13.95 -5.62
N ALA A 189 1.80 14.31 -6.59
CA ALA A 189 1.95 13.86 -7.97
C ALA A 189 1.67 14.99 -8.97
N GLY A 190 2.32 14.93 -10.13
CA GLY A 190 2.07 15.86 -11.23
C GLY A 190 2.38 15.26 -12.60
N LEU A 191 1.97 15.99 -13.65
CA LEU A 191 2.26 15.68 -15.04
C LEU A 191 2.72 16.92 -15.79
N VAL A 192 3.68 16.74 -16.70
CA VAL A 192 4.18 17.75 -17.63
C VAL A 192 4.28 17.12 -19.02
N THR A 193 3.72 17.76 -20.03
CA THR A 193 3.73 17.23 -21.41
C THR A 193 3.78 18.34 -22.45
N THR A 194 4.28 18.05 -23.65
CA THR A 194 4.18 18.92 -24.82
C THR A 194 2.96 18.61 -25.71
N THR A 195 2.06 17.74 -25.28
CA THR A 195 0.80 17.42 -25.98
C THR A 195 -0.40 18.05 -25.28
N ARG A 196 -1.61 17.77 -25.78
CA ARG A 196 -2.81 17.97 -24.96
C ARG A 196 -2.69 17.16 -23.67
N VAL A 197 -3.01 17.75 -22.51
CA VAL A 197 -2.99 17.01 -21.22
C VAL A 197 -4.00 15.84 -21.17
N THR A 198 -4.93 15.81 -22.12
CA THR A 198 -5.93 14.77 -22.40
C THR A 198 -5.48 13.75 -23.45
N HIS A 199 -4.32 13.95 -24.08
CA HIS A 199 -3.75 12.99 -25.03
C HIS A 199 -3.46 11.64 -24.34
N ALA A 200 -3.19 10.59 -25.13
CA ALA A 200 -3.12 9.23 -24.61
C ALA A 200 -2.05 9.00 -23.54
N SER A 201 -0.81 9.41 -23.82
CA SER A 201 0.34 9.31 -22.89
C SER A 201 0.11 10.01 -21.54
N PRO A 202 -0.32 11.29 -21.47
CA PRO A 202 -0.57 11.97 -20.21
C PRO A 202 -1.87 11.51 -19.54
N ALA A 203 -2.91 11.14 -20.30
CA ALA A 203 -4.16 10.64 -19.75
C ALA A 203 -3.98 9.33 -18.95
N GLY A 204 -3.02 8.48 -19.32
CA GLY A 204 -2.67 7.27 -18.55
C GLY A 204 -2.25 7.54 -17.11
N VAL A 205 -1.91 8.79 -16.76
CA VAL A 205 -1.59 9.18 -15.39
C VAL A 205 -2.83 9.17 -14.50
N TYR A 206 -4.01 9.48 -15.02
CA TYR A 206 -5.21 9.73 -14.21
C TYR A 206 -6.51 9.11 -14.71
N ALA A 207 -6.64 8.84 -16.01
CA ALA A 207 -7.89 8.43 -16.63
C ALA A 207 -8.04 6.91 -16.77
N SER A 208 -9.29 6.45 -16.81
CA SER A 208 -9.72 5.11 -17.19
C SER A 208 -10.78 5.24 -18.29
N ILE A 209 -10.43 4.92 -19.53
CA ILE A 209 -11.27 5.20 -20.71
C ILE A 209 -11.06 4.13 -21.80
N ALA A 210 -12.17 3.68 -22.40
CA ALA A 210 -12.19 2.63 -23.42
C ALA A 210 -11.84 3.14 -24.82
N ASN A 211 -11.75 4.44 -25.01
CA ASN A 211 -11.25 5.03 -26.25
C ASN A 211 -10.41 6.26 -25.90
N ARG A 212 -9.14 6.24 -26.30
CA ARG A 212 -8.20 7.35 -26.13
C ARG A 212 -8.67 8.67 -26.74
N ASN A 213 -9.59 8.63 -27.71
CA ASN A 213 -10.12 9.83 -28.37
C ASN A 213 -11.30 10.46 -27.62
N TRP A 214 -11.80 9.86 -26.54
CA TRP A 214 -12.83 10.46 -25.68
C TRP A 214 -12.22 11.54 -24.78
N GLU A 215 -11.52 12.50 -25.38
CA GLU A 215 -10.85 13.63 -24.70
C GLU A 215 -11.88 14.59 -24.08
N ASN A 216 -13.08 14.66 -24.66
CA ASN A 216 -14.21 15.48 -24.22
C ASN A 216 -15.57 14.78 -24.45
N ASN A 217 -16.64 15.31 -23.84
CA ASN A 217 -17.98 14.72 -23.89
C ASN A 217 -18.58 14.62 -25.31
N ALA A 218 -18.21 15.52 -26.23
CA ALA A 218 -18.72 15.48 -27.60
C ALA A 218 -18.17 14.27 -28.37
N GLU A 219 -16.97 13.79 -28.03
CA GLU A 219 -16.38 12.57 -28.59
C GLU A 219 -17.06 11.31 -28.05
N VAL A 220 -17.38 11.26 -26.75
CA VAL A 220 -18.16 10.18 -26.14
C VAL A 220 -19.52 10.02 -26.82
N LYS A 221 -20.24 11.15 -27.00
CA LYS A 221 -21.52 11.18 -27.72
C LYS A 221 -21.40 10.71 -29.16
N ARG A 222 -20.33 11.11 -29.85
CA ARG A 222 -20.11 10.79 -31.26
C ARG A 222 -19.99 9.28 -31.50
N ASP A 223 -19.40 8.57 -30.55
CA ASP A 223 -19.27 7.10 -30.58
C ASP A 223 -20.53 6.38 -30.07
N GLY A 224 -21.59 7.12 -29.72
CA GLY A 224 -22.89 6.56 -29.32
C GLY A 224 -22.98 6.13 -27.86
N CYS A 225 -22.03 6.55 -27.02
CA CYS A 225 -22.07 6.37 -25.58
C CYS A 225 -22.85 7.50 -24.89
N ASP A 226 -23.31 7.23 -23.66
CA ASP A 226 -23.98 8.22 -22.82
C ASP A 226 -22.94 9.01 -22.02
N ASP A 227 -22.80 10.31 -22.32
CA ASP A 227 -21.84 11.20 -21.66
C ASP A 227 -22.29 11.66 -20.25
N GLU A 228 -23.50 11.30 -19.81
CA GLU A 228 -23.89 11.42 -18.41
C GLU A 228 -23.40 10.23 -17.56
N LEU A 229 -23.04 9.11 -18.19
CA LEU A 229 -22.55 7.89 -17.53
C LEU A 229 -21.05 7.67 -17.69
N ILE A 230 -20.46 8.20 -18.76
CA ILE A 230 -19.05 8.04 -19.10
C ILE A 230 -18.36 9.39 -18.96
N ASP A 231 -17.58 9.54 -17.88
CA ASP A 231 -16.70 10.69 -17.72
C ASP A 231 -15.60 10.64 -18.78
N ASP A 232 -15.55 11.67 -19.62
CA ASP A 232 -14.47 11.87 -20.59
C ASP A 232 -13.13 12.18 -19.90
N ILE A 233 -12.03 12.14 -20.66
CA ILE A 233 -10.68 12.32 -20.09
C ILE A 233 -10.56 13.69 -19.39
N ALA A 234 -11.04 14.80 -19.99
CA ALA A 234 -10.97 16.11 -19.35
C ALA A 234 -11.80 16.17 -18.05
N GLU A 235 -12.98 15.57 -18.03
CA GLU A 235 -13.82 15.46 -16.82
C GLU A 235 -13.09 14.67 -15.71
N GLN A 236 -12.46 13.54 -16.04
CA GLN A 236 -11.67 12.74 -15.10
C GLN A 236 -10.42 13.49 -14.58
N LEU A 237 -9.85 14.41 -15.36
CA LEU A 237 -8.76 15.26 -14.89
C LEU A 237 -9.23 16.22 -13.79
N VAL A 238 -10.42 16.81 -13.95
CA VAL A 238 -10.92 17.83 -13.02
C VAL A 238 -11.59 17.21 -11.79
N HIS A 239 -12.41 16.18 -11.99
CA HIS A 239 -13.29 15.61 -10.97
C HIS A 239 -12.91 14.20 -10.54
N GLY A 240 -12.07 13.51 -11.33
CA GLY A 240 -11.67 12.13 -11.03
C GLY A 240 -10.74 12.01 -9.82
N ASP A 241 -10.72 10.82 -9.21
CA ASP A 241 -9.97 10.50 -7.98
C ASP A 241 -8.46 10.78 -8.10
N VAL A 242 -7.85 10.62 -9.27
CA VAL A 242 -6.43 10.94 -9.47
C VAL A 242 -6.28 12.38 -9.97
N GLY A 243 -6.97 12.73 -11.05
CA GLY A 243 -6.81 14.02 -11.73
C GLY A 243 -6.98 15.21 -10.79
N SER A 244 -8.07 15.22 -10.01
CA SER A 244 -8.42 16.31 -9.09
C SER A 244 -7.36 16.59 -8.01
N ARG A 245 -6.48 15.61 -7.74
CA ARG A 245 -5.42 15.66 -6.72
C ARG A 245 -4.02 15.88 -7.29
N LEU A 246 -3.86 15.98 -8.62
CA LEU A 246 -2.57 16.33 -9.21
C LEU A 246 -2.23 17.77 -8.83
N ARG A 247 -1.08 17.96 -8.18
CA ARG A 247 -0.61 19.29 -7.77
C ARG A 247 -0.08 20.12 -8.93
N VAL A 248 0.41 19.46 -9.98
CA VAL A 248 0.90 20.13 -11.17
C VAL A 248 0.39 19.41 -12.41
N VAL A 249 -0.20 20.16 -13.32
CA VAL A 249 -0.63 19.72 -14.65
C VAL A 249 -0.19 20.79 -15.64
N LEU A 250 0.85 20.55 -16.42
CA LEU A 250 1.36 21.50 -17.41
C LEU A 250 1.41 20.87 -18.79
N GLY A 251 0.80 21.52 -19.77
CA GLY A 251 0.82 21.11 -21.17
C GLY A 251 -0.07 22.00 -22.00
N CYS A 252 -0.73 21.44 -23.01
CA CYS A 252 -1.62 22.19 -23.89
C CYS A 252 -3.02 21.54 -23.94
N GLY A 253 -3.88 22.01 -24.85
CA GLY A 253 -5.18 21.39 -25.12
C GLY A 253 -6.36 22.11 -24.48
N ILE A 254 -6.29 23.44 -24.33
CA ILE A 254 -7.36 24.22 -23.68
C ILE A 254 -8.73 24.00 -24.33
N ARG A 255 -8.78 23.67 -25.64
CA ARG A 255 -10.03 23.43 -26.36
C ARG A 255 -10.85 22.25 -25.80
N GLU A 256 -10.23 21.28 -25.14
CA GLU A 256 -10.91 20.08 -24.61
C GLU A 256 -11.67 20.37 -23.30
N PHE A 257 -11.38 21.52 -22.67
CA PHE A 257 -11.95 21.94 -21.38
C PHE A 257 -13.08 22.97 -21.52
N LEU A 258 -13.23 23.55 -22.72
CA LEU A 258 -14.20 24.60 -23.01
C LEU A 258 -15.32 24.08 -23.92
N ASP A 259 -16.55 24.55 -23.67
CA ASP A 259 -17.66 24.34 -24.59
C ASP A 259 -17.48 25.08 -25.93
N SER A 260 -18.03 24.52 -26.99
CA SER A 260 -18.03 25.07 -28.35
C SER A 260 -18.65 26.47 -28.50
N THR A 261 -19.41 26.92 -27.50
CA THR A 261 -19.95 28.29 -27.41
C THR A 261 -19.02 29.29 -26.70
N MET A 262 -17.96 28.82 -26.06
CA MET A 262 -16.95 29.60 -25.36
C MET A 262 -15.69 29.76 -26.22
N VAL A 263 -14.87 30.76 -25.91
CA VAL A 263 -13.56 30.97 -26.55
C VAL A 263 -12.47 31.10 -25.50
N ASP A 264 -11.27 30.63 -25.85
CA ASP A 264 -10.05 30.83 -25.06
C ASP A 264 -9.52 32.27 -25.17
N GLU A 265 -8.41 32.53 -24.49
CA GLU A 265 -7.71 33.82 -24.45
C GLU A 265 -7.15 34.26 -25.82
N GLU A 266 -7.03 33.33 -26.77
CA GLU A 266 -6.62 33.59 -28.16
C GLU A 266 -7.80 33.72 -29.13
N GLY A 267 -9.03 33.50 -28.65
CA GLY A 267 -10.25 33.60 -29.43
C GLY A 267 -10.65 32.32 -30.17
N PHE A 268 -10.01 31.18 -29.90
CA PHE A 268 -10.41 29.88 -30.46
C PHE A 268 -11.52 29.25 -29.64
N LYS A 269 -12.41 28.50 -30.30
CA LYS A 269 -13.55 27.86 -29.65
C LYS A 269 -13.16 26.55 -28.97
N GLY A 270 -13.87 26.25 -27.89
CA GLY A 270 -13.86 24.94 -27.26
C GLY A 270 -14.44 23.82 -28.14
N THR A 271 -14.31 22.59 -27.68
CA THR A 271 -14.78 21.37 -28.37
C THR A 271 -15.87 20.63 -27.60
N ARG A 272 -16.07 20.93 -26.31
CA ARG A 272 -17.15 20.34 -25.51
C ARG A 272 -18.52 20.76 -26.04
N SER A 273 -19.54 19.97 -25.70
CA SER A 273 -20.93 20.18 -26.13
C SER A 273 -21.94 20.24 -24.97
N ASP A 274 -21.46 20.29 -23.73
CA ASP A 274 -22.22 20.28 -22.48
C ASP A 274 -22.37 21.66 -21.81
N LYS A 275 -21.86 22.72 -22.44
CA LYS A 275 -21.87 24.11 -21.91
C LYS A 275 -21.01 24.30 -20.65
N LYS A 276 -20.08 23.39 -20.37
CA LYS A 276 -19.17 23.50 -19.23
C LYS A 276 -17.90 24.30 -19.56
N ASN A 277 -17.33 24.88 -18.52
CA ASN A 277 -15.94 25.36 -18.49
C ASN A 277 -15.23 24.60 -17.37
N LEU A 278 -14.49 23.56 -17.74
CA LEU A 278 -13.84 22.69 -16.77
C LEU A 278 -12.66 23.37 -16.04
N ILE A 279 -12.12 24.46 -16.60
CA ILE A 279 -11.07 25.26 -15.94
C ILE A 279 -11.66 26.04 -14.77
N ASP A 280 -12.80 26.69 -14.99
CA ASP A 280 -13.54 27.41 -13.93
C ASP A 280 -14.01 26.43 -12.85
N GLU A 281 -14.49 25.25 -13.24
CA GLU A 281 -14.87 24.20 -12.31
C GLU A 281 -13.66 23.74 -11.48
N TRP A 282 -12.51 23.47 -12.10
CA TRP A 282 -11.29 23.10 -11.39
C TRP A 282 -10.85 24.16 -10.38
N LEU A 283 -10.89 25.45 -10.76
CA LEU A 283 -10.59 26.55 -9.84
C LEU A 283 -11.59 26.60 -8.67
N SER A 284 -12.86 26.30 -8.92
CA SER A 284 -13.92 26.31 -7.90
C SER A 284 -13.82 25.17 -6.89
N THR A 285 -13.08 24.09 -7.19
CA THR A 285 -12.90 22.94 -6.28
C THR A 285 -11.84 23.17 -5.19
N ALA A 286 -11.22 24.36 -5.11
CA ALA A 286 -10.26 24.68 -4.06
C ALA A 286 -10.89 24.64 -2.66
N ASN A 287 -10.29 23.91 -1.72
CA ASN A 287 -10.71 23.94 -0.33
C ASN A 287 -10.29 25.27 0.35
N GLU A 288 -10.90 25.59 1.49
CA GLU A 288 -10.55 26.77 2.27
C GLU A 288 -9.05 26.74 2.65
N GLY A 289 -8.29 27.71 2.13
CA GLY A 289 -6.85 27.84 2.35
C GLY A 289 -5.97 27.17 1.30
N GLU A 290 -6.52 26.46 0.30
CA GLU A 290 -5.76 25.95 -0.86
C GLU A 290 -5.61 27.02 -1.93
N ASN A 291 -4.40 27.19 -2.46
CA ASN A 291 -4.14 28.11 -3.56
C ASN A 291 -4.02 27.36 -4.90
N LYS A 292 -5.12 27.32 -5.65
CA LYS A 292 -5.16 26.81 -7.04
C LYS A 292 -4.92 27.94 -8.02
N ARG A 293 -4.04 27.73 -9.00
CA ARG A 293 -3.69 28.72 -10.03
C ARG A 293 -3.76 28.11 -11.42
N PHE A 294 -4.42 28.83 -12.33
CA PHE A 294 -4.42 28.55 -13.76
C PHE A 294 -3.49 29.53 -14.49
N VAL A 295 -2.78 29.06 -15.50
CA VAL A 295 -1.94 29.88 -16.40
C VAL A 295 -2.11 29.41 -17.85
N TRP A 296 -2.07 30.33 -18.81
CA TRP A 296 -2.27 29.98 -20.24
C TRP A 296 -1.11 30.44 -21.14
N ASN A 297 -0.09 31.11 -20.58
CA ASN A 297 1.12 31.46 -21.32
C ASN A 297 2.38 31.40 -20.44
N LYS A 298 3.54 31.40 -21.07
CA LYS A 298 4.87 31.38 -20.45
C LYS A 298 5.08 32.54 -19.49
N THR A 299 4.64 33.74 -19.84
CA THR A 299 4.83 34.92 -18.97
C THR A 299 4.12 34.72 -17.63
N GLU A 300 2.93 34.14 -17.63
CA GLU A 300 2.21 33.79 -16.41
C GLU A 300 2.88 32.64 -15.66
N LEU A 301 3.32 31.58 -16.36
CA LEU A 301 4.03 30.45 -15.76
C LEU A 301 5.30 30.88 -15.01
N VAL A 302 6.11 31.73 -15.63
CA VAL A 302 7.35 32.27 -15.02
C VAL A 302 7.03 33.08 -13.77
N ASN A 303 5.92 33.83 -13.76
CA ASN A 303 5.46 34.64 -12.64
C ASN A 303 4.73 33.85 -11.54
N VAL A 304 4.60 32.53 -11.67
CA VAL A 304 4.06 31.69 -10.59
C VAL A 304 5.05 31.63 -9.43
N ASN A 305 4.59 32.08 -8.26
CA ASN A 305 5.28 31.88 -6.99
C ASN A 305 5.05 30.45 -6.50
N ALA A 306 6.09 29.61 -6.59
CA ALA A 306 6.00 28.20 -6.24
C ALA A 306 5.72 27.97 -4.74
N GLU A 307 6.22 28.85 -3.86
CA GLU A 307 6.02 28.73 -2.40
C GLU A 307 4.55 28.85 -2.02
N GLU A 308 3.82 29.75 -2.66
CA GLU A 308 2.43 30.05 -2.35
C GLU A 308 1.42 29.19 -3.12
N THR A 309 1.82 28.55 -4.23
CA THR A 309 0.90 27.83 -5.12
C THR A 309 0.82 26.36 -4.73
N ASP A 310 -0.36 25.86 -4.34
CA ASP A 310 -0.55 24.45 -3.95
C ASP A 310 -0.87 23.56 -5.16
N TYR A 311 -1.69 24.09 -6.08
CA TYR A 311 -2.03 23.42 -7.33
C TYR A 311 -1.83 24.36 -8.52
N LEU A 312 -1.20 23.86 -9.57
CA LEU A 312 -0.95 24.60 -10.80
C LEU A 312 -1.48 23.81 -12.01
N MET A 313 -2.37 24.43 -12.77
CA MET A 313 -2.78 23.96 -14.09
C MET A 313 -2.32 24.96 -15.16
N GLY A 314 -1.65 24.47 -16.19
CA GLY A 314 -1.18 25.27 -17.31
C GLY A 314 -1.56 24.65 -18.64
N LEU A 315 -2.31 25.39 -19.48
CA LEU A 315 -2.76 24.97 -20.80
C LEU A 315 -2.36 26.04 -21.83
N PHE A 316 -1.29 25.81 -22.59
CA PHE A 316 -0.59 26.89 -23.32
C PHE A 316 -1.00 27.11 -24.79
N ASP A 317 -1.60 26.10 -25.43
CA ASP A 317 -2.11 26.16 -26.81
C ASP A 317 -3.48 25.45 -26.90
N GLN A 318 -4.30 25.81 -27.91
CA GLN A 318 -5.59 25.18 -28.19
C GLN A 318 -5.49 23.67 -28.44
N SER A 319 -4.39 23.19 -29.04
CA SER A 319 -4.18 21.77 -29.36
C SER A 319 -2.94 21.25 -28.62
N ASP A 320 -2.01 20.60 -29.32
CA ASP A 320 -0.72 20.24 -28.75
C ASP A 320 0.19 21.47 -28.75
N CYS A 321 1.22 21.45 -27.90
CA CYS A 321 2.16 22.57 -27.83
C CYS A 321 2.93 22.74 -29.15
N ARG A 322 3.39 23.97 -29.41
CA ARG A 322 4.16 24.31 -30.61
C ARG A 322 5.49 23.59 -30.63
N TYR A 323 5.97 23.22 -31.84
CA TYR A 323 7.33 22.72 -31.98
C TYR A 323 8.34 23.82 -31.64
N ASN A 324 9.49 23.47 -31.05
CA ASN A 324 10.51 24.43 -30.63
C ASN A 324 11.00 25.28 -31.81
N LEU A 325 11.23 24.67 -32.98
CA LEU A 325 11.64 25.42 -34.18
C LEU A 325 10.56 26.41 -34.66
N ASP A 326 9.28 26.07 -34.52
CA ASP A 326 8.18 26.96 -34.87
C ASP A 326 8.07 28.12 -33.89
N ILE A 327 8.30 27.90 -32.60
CA ILE A 327 8.33 28.96 -31.58
C ILE A 327 9.34 30.05 -31.96
N TYR A 328 10.53 29.65 -32.45
CA TYR A 328 11.55 30.58 -32.92
C TYR A 328 11.17 31.26 -34.24
N LYS A 329 10.65 30.51 -35.23
CA LYS A 329 10.23 31.04 -36.53
C LYS A 329 9.10 32.04 -36.42
N GLU A 330 8.12 31.76 -35.57
CA GLU A 330 6.93 32.59 -35.34
C GLU A 330 7.17 33.71 -34.32
N ASN A 331 8.34 33.74 -33.66
CA ASN A 331 8.73 34.72 -32.65
C ASN A 331 7.75 34.79 -31.45
N ILE A 332 7.29 33.61 -31.00
CA ILE A 332 6.32 33.44 -29.90
C ILE A 332 6.95 32.87 -28.61
N ALA A 333 8.27 32.91 -28.48
CA ALA A 333 9.01 32.39 -27.31
C ALA A 333 8.69 33.09 -25.97
N HIS A 334 7.97 34.21 -26.00
CA HIS A 334 7.44 34.91 -24.82
C HIS A 334 6.07 34.38 -24.37
N LYS A 335 5.40 33.62 -25.23
CA LYS A 335 4.06 33.06 -25.05
C LYS A 335 4.12 31.55 -24.78
N GLU A 336 4.85 30.78 -25.58
CA GLU A 336 4.91 29.32 -25.45
C GLU A 336 6.09 28.89 -24.55
N PRO A 337 5.85 28.17 -23.44
CA PRO A 337 6.92 27.62 -22.62
C PRO A 337 7.49 26.33 -23.24
N THR A 338 8.78 26.09 -23.05
CA THR A 338 9.39 24.80 -23.45
C THR A 338 9.11 23.71 -22.41
N LEU A 339 9.36 22.44 -22.76
CA LEU A 339 9.26 21.32 -21.82
C LEU A 339 10.15 21.55 -20.60
N THR A 340 11.38 22.03 -20.81
CA THR A 340 12.33 22.34 -19.74
C THR A 340 11.77 23.39 -18.78
N GLU A 341 11.11 24.44 -19.29
CA GLU A 341 10.55 25.53 -18.48
C GLU A 341 9.32 25.08 -17.67
N MET A 342 8.46 24.24 -18.27
CA MET A 342 7.34 23.63 -17.55
C MET A 342 7.83 22.70 -16.44
N LEU A 343 8.83 21.86 -16.73
CA LEU A 343 9.43 20.95 -15.77
C LEU A 343 10.07 21.69 -14.59
N ASP A 344 10.78 22.80 -14.85
CA ASP A 344 11.41 23.61 -13.80
C ASP A 344 10.40 24.03 -12.73
N LYS A 345 9.28 24.61 -13.17
CA LYS A 345 8.22 25.07 -12.28
C LYS A 345 7.52 23.90 -11.57
N ALA A 346 7.31 22.78 -12.27
CA ALA A 346 6.71 21.59 -11.68
C ALA A 346 7.55 21.03 -10.53
N ILE A 347 8.88 20.95 -10.71
CA ILE A 347 9.80 20.49 -9.66
C ILE A 347 9.77 21.45 -8.47
N ASP A 348 9.74 22.77 -8.68
CA ASP A 348 9.68 23.75 -7.58
C ASP A 348 8.44 23.55 -6.69
N ILE A 349 7.26 23.36 -7.30
CA ILE A 349 6.01 23.18 -6.56
C ILE A 349 5.96 21.82 -5.85
N LEU A 350 6.33 20.74 -6.55
CA LEU A 350 6.25 19.38 -6.01
C LEU A 350 7.30 19.12 -4.91
N SER A 351 8.46 19.76 -4.99
CA SER A 351 9.54 19.60 -4.00
C SER A 351 9.21 20.14 -2.61
N LYS A 352 8.12 20.92 -2.48
CA LYS A 352 7.58 21.35 -1.19
C LYS A 352 7.08 20.19 -0.33
N ASP A 353 6.76 19.05 -0.93
CA ASP A 353 6.28 17.88 -0.19
C ASP A 353 7.46 17.13 0.46
N GLU A 354 7.50 17.13 1.80
CA GLU A 354 8.51 16.42 2.57
C GLU A 354 8.48 14.90 2.37
N ASN A 355 7.33 14.32 1.99
CA ASN A 355 7.21 12.90 1.68
C ASN A 355 7.74 12.56 0.27
N GLY A 356 8.02 13.58 -0.55
CA GLY A 356 8.45 13.50 -1.93
C GLY A 356 7.30 13.42 -2.92
N PHE A 357 7.61 13.18 -4.19
CA PHE A 357 6.63 13.24 -5.27
C PHE A 357 6.83 12.19 -6.36
N PHE A 358 5.79 11.97 -7.16
CA PHE A 358 5.86 11.34 -8.48
C PHE A 358 5.63 12.41 -9.57
N LEU A 359 6.43 12.42 -10.62
CA LEU A 359 6.27 13.32 -11.75
C LEU A 359 6.36 12.56 -13.07
N PHE A 360 5.32 12.65 -13.87
CA PHE A 360 5.33 12.19 -15.26
C PHE A 360 5.76 13.33 -16.17
N VAL A 361 6.71 13.08 -17.08
CA VAL A 361 7.22 14.08 -18.02
C VAL A 361 7.26 13.48 -19.42
N GLU A 362 6.68 14.17 -20.40
CA GLU A 362 6.53 13.65 -21.75
C GLU A 362 7.00 14.66 -22.82
N GLY A 363 7.86 14.20 -23.73
CA GLY A 363 8.23 14.90 -24.96
C GLY A 363 7.39 14.45 -26.15
N GLY A 364 6.06 14.62 -26.09
CA GLY A 364 5.14 14.02 -27.05
C GLY A 364 5.15 14.61 -28.46
N ARG A 365 5.80 15.76 -28.67
CA ARG A 365 5.98 16.33 -30.02
C ARG A 365 6.99 15.55 -30.88
N ILE A 366 7.80 14.67 -30.28
CA ILE A 366 8.71 13.77 -31.01
C ILE A 366 7.90 12.83 -31.92
N ASP A 367 6.85 12.20 -31.39
CA ASP A 367 5.92 11.32 -32.12
C ASP A 367 5.22 12.05 -33.29
N HIS A 368 4.61 13.21 -33.02
CA HIS A 368 3.91 13.98 -34.06
C HIS A 368 4.81 14.38 -35.24
N ALA A 369 6.08 14.69 -34.96
CA ALA A 369 7.07 15.01 -35.98
C ALA A 369 7.41 13.76 -36.83
N HIS A 370 7.53 12.60 -36.20
CA HIS A 370 7.72 11.32 -36.90
C HIS A 370 6.51 10.93 -37.75
N HIS A 371 5.28 11.07 -37.24
CA HIS A 371 4.05 10.90 -38.01
C HIS A 371 4.00 11.76 -39.28
N SER A 372 4.55 12.97 -39.19
CA SER A 372 4.66 13.92 -40.31
C SER A 372 5.88 13.67 -41.21
N THR A 373 6.71 12.65 -40.91
CA THR A 373 8.01 12.37 -41.55
C THR A 373 9.01 13.54 -41.47
N GLN A 374 8.86 14.44 -40.49
CA GLN A 374 9.71 15.62 -40.32
C GLN A 374 10.85 15.32 -39.34
N ALA A 375 11.87 14.60 -39.82
CA ALA A 375 12.95 14.13 -38.96
C ALA A 375 13.74 15.26 -38.27
N HIS A 376 13.89 16.43 -38.91
CA HIS A 376 14.59 17.57 -38.30
C HIS A 376 13.86 18.06 -37.05
N ILE A 377 12.55 18.27 -37.14
CA ILE A 377 11.72 18.63 -35.98
C ILE A 377 11.83 17.55 -34.89
N ALA A 378 11.71 16.27 -35.26
CA ALA A 378 11.82 15.18 -34.29
C ALA A 378 13.17 15.20 -33.53
N MET A 379 14.28 15.54 -34.21
CA MET A 379 15.59 15.67 -33.55
C MET A 379 15.64 16.88 -32.61
N GLU A 380 15.10 18.05 -32.99
CA GLU A 380 15.07 19.22 -32.09
C GLU A 380 14.21 18.95 -30.85
N GLU A 381 13.03 18.32 -31.02
CA GLU A 381 12.18 17.94 -29.87
C GLU A 381 12.87 16.91 -28.97
N THR A 382 13.65 15.99 -29.55
CA THR A 382 14.48 15.04 -28.77
C THR A 382 15.58 15.77 -27.99
N LEU A 383 16.18 16.83 -28.55
CA LEU A 383 17.15 17.66 -27.82
C LEU A 383 16.50 18.51 -26.74
N GLU A 384 15.27 18.99 -26.92
CA GLU A 384 14.54 19.67 -25.84
C GLU A 384 14.20 18.69 -24.70
N PHE A 385 13.81 17.46 -25.03
CA PHE A 385 13.63 16.39 -24.05
C PHE A 385 14.94 16.08 -23.29
N ASP A 386 16.08 16.05 -23.99
CA ASP A 386 17.42 15.93 -23.39
C ASP A 386 17.76 17.07 -22.40
N ARG A 387 17.40 18.31 -22.75
CA ARG A 387 17.59 19.48 -21.86
C ARG A 387 16.73 19.39 -20.60
N ALA A 388 15.48 18.92 -20.73
CA ALA A 388 14.58 18.72 -19.59
C ALA A 388 15.12 17.67 -18.61
N ILE A 389 15.64 16.54 -19.11
CA ILE A 389 16.27 15.51 -18.27
C ILE A 389 17.51 16.07 -17.57
N SER A 390 18.34 16.81 -18.30
CA SER A 390 19.53 17.49 -17.74
C SER A 390 19.15 18.42 -16.58
N LEU A 391 18.07 19.19 -16.72
CA LEU A 391 17.55 20.06 -15.67
C LEU A 391 17.16 19.27 -14.41
N ALA A 392 16.43 18.17 -14.56
CA ALA A 392 16.01 17.36 -13.41
C ALA A 392 17.19 16.79 -12.62
N ARG A 393 18.23 16.29 -13.31
CA ARG A 393 19.47 15.82 -12.66
C ARG A 393 20.20 16.94 -11.90
N ASN A 394 20.14 18.17 -12.41
CA ASN A 394 20.77 19.32 -11.76
C ASN A 394 19.98 19.81 -10.53
N LYS A 395 18.65 19.69 -10.55
CA LYS A 395 17.79 20.15 -9.44
C LYS A 395 17.62 19.11 -8.33
N LEU A 396 17.73 17.82 -8.64
CA LEU A 396 17.38 16.74 -7.72
C LEU A 396 18.56 15.82 -7.43
N SER A 397 18.63 15.32 -6.20
CA SER A 397 19.68 14.38 -5.81
C SER A 397 19.35 12.97 -6.28
N GLU A 398 20.26 12.37 -7.05
CA GLU A 398 20.16 10.94 -7.43
C GLU A 398 20.28 10.00 -6.21
N ASP A 399 20.65 10.49 -5.02
CA ASP A 399 20.67 9.67 -3.79
C ASP A 399 19.25 9.36 -3.27
N ASP A 400 18.28 10.23 -3.53
CA ASP A 400 16.90 10.08 -3.06
C ASP A 400 15.85 10.17 -4.18
N THR A 401 16.26 10.44 -5.41
CA THR A 401 15.38 10.54 -6.57
C THR A 401 15.68 9.43 -7.57
N LEU A 402 14.67 8.64 -7.91
CA LEU A 402 14.72 7.69 -9.03
C LEU A 402 14.30 8.43 -10.29
N ILE A 403 15.20 8.50 -11.28
CA ILE A 403 14.90 9.05 -12.60
C ILE A 403 14.93 7.92 -13.60
N VAL A 404 13.84 7.74 -14.35
CA VAL A 404 13.70 6.73 -15.40
C VAL A 404 13.35 7.44 -16.70
N VAL A 405 14.09 7.15 -17.76
CA VAL A 405 13.88 7.67 -19.11
C VAL A 405 13.59 6.51 -20.05
N SER A 406 12.50 6.58 -20.81
CA SER A 406 12.10 5.57 -21.78
C SER A 406 11.36 6.22 -22.95
N ALA A 407 10.92 5.41 -23.90
CA ALA A 407 9.86 5.74 -24.84
C ALA A 407 8.66 4.81 -24.63
N ASP A 408 7.56 5.11 -25.30
CA ASP A 408 6.31 4.36 -25.27
C ASP A 408 6.19 3.38 -26.46
N HIS A 409 6.68 3.77 -27.64
CA HIS A 409 6.88 2.96 -28.86
C HIS A 409 8.00 3.52 -29.75
N SER A 410 8.25 2.86 -30.90
CA SER A 410 9.20 3.28 -31.94
C SER A 410 8.45 3.83 -33.17
N HIS A 411 9.17 4.42 -34.13
CA HIS A 411 8.67 4.76 -35.47
C HIS A 411 9.49 4.06 -36.54
N THR A 412 8.96 4.00 -37.76
CA THR A 412 9.61 3.37 -38.91
C THR A 412 10.76 4.18 -39.51
N MET A 413 11.21 5.22 -38.82
CA MET A 413 12.42 5.96 -39.19
C MET A 413 13.64 5.03 -39.09
N THR A 414 14.41 4.97 -40.16
CA THR A 414 15.67 4.23 -40.23
C THR A 414 16.81 5.17 -40.53
N TYR A 415 17.95 4.87 -39.91
CA TYR A 415 19.23 5.49 -40.19
C TYR A 415 19.97 4.57 -41.18
N ALA A 416 19.97 4.94 -42.46
CA ALA A 416 20.41 4.10 -43.57
C ALA A 416 21.61 4.69 -44.33
N GLY A 417 22.39 3.81 -44.99
CA GLY A 417 23.49 4.18 -45.89
C GLY A 417 24.87 4.22 -45.25
N TYR A 418 25.82 4.79 -46.00
CA TYR A 418 27.23 4.92 -45.61
C TYR A 418 27.64 6.40 -45.66
N GLY A 419 26.91 7.25 -44.94
CA GLY A 419 27.25 8.67 -44.80
C GLY A 419 28.68 8.84 -44.26
N GLU A 420 29.42 9.82 -44.80
CA GLU A 420 30.75 10.15 -44.28
C GLU A 420 30.66 10.67 -42.85
N ARG A 421 31.69 10.42 -42.04
CA ARG A 421 31.74 10.94 -40.67
C ARG A 421 31.69 12.47 -40.68
N GLY A 422 30.87 13.07 -39.82
CA GLY A 422 30.63 14.51 -39.75
C GLY A 422 29.73 15.06 -40.86
N ALA A 423 29.13 14.19 -41.68
CA ALA A 423 28.11 14.61 -42.63
C ALA A 423 26.86 15.12 -41.89
N ASN A 424 26.14 16.04 -42.54
CA ASN A 424 24.83 16.48 -42.04
C ASN A 424 23.88 15.28 -41.98
N ILE A 425 23.29 15.02 -40.81
CA ILE A 425 22.34 13.92 -40.58
C ILE A 425 21.11 13.96 -41.50
N PHE A 426 20.70 15.15 -41.95
CA PHE A 426 19.61 15.35 -42.91
C PHE A 426 20.09 15.29 -44.37
N GLY A 427 21.34 14.89 -44.59
CA GLY A 427 21.98 14.80 -45.90
C GLY A 427 21.78 13.47 -46.60
N PHE A 428 22.64 13.22 -47.59
CA PHE A 428 22.62 12.01 -48.41
C PHE A 428 23.52 10.92 -47.82
N GLY A 429 23.02 9.67 -47.83
CA GLY A 429 23.74 8.47 -47.36
C GLY A 429 24.53 7.77 -48.47
N GLY A 430 24.38 8.22 -49.73
CA GLY A 430 25.09 7.69 -50.90
C GLY A 430 24.26 7.80 -52.19
N LEU A 431 24.74 7.16 -53.25
CA LEU A 431 24.04 6.98 -54.52
C LEU A 431 23.51 5.55 -54.65
N SER A 432 22.34 5.39 -55.28
CA SER A 432 21.82 4.07 -55.67
C SER A 432 22.65 3.49 -56.82
N ASP A 433 22.94 2.19 -56.75
CA ASP A 433 23.66 1.46 -57.80
C ASP A 433 22.82 1.20 -59.06
N ILE A 434 21.49 1.33 -58.96
CA ILE A 434 20.54 1.09 -60.06
C ILE A 434 20.30 2.34 -60.88
N ASP A 435 19.85 3.43 -60.25
CA ASP A 435 19.39 4.66 -60.94
C ASP A 435 20.36 5.84 -60.78
N GLN A 436 21.45 5.66 -60.01
CA GLN A 436 22.48 6.67 -59.74
C GLN A 436 21.95 7.96 -59.07
N MET A 437 20.73 7.95 -58.54
CA MET A 437 20.18 9.07 -57.77
C MET A 437 20.57 8.95 -56.28
N PRO A 438 20.75 10.07 -55.56
CA PRO A 438 21.07 10.02 -54.12
C PRO A 438 19.89 9.53 -53.29
N TYR A 439 20.19 8.91 -52.14
CA TYR A 439 19.21 8.59 -51.10
C TYR A 439 19.62 9.25 -49.79
N MET A 440 18.66 9.58 -48.93
CA MET A 440 18.91 10.28 -47.67
C MET A 440 19.39 9.33 -46.58
N ILE A 441 20.14 9.89 -45.62
CA ILE A 441 20.59 9.16 -44.43
C ILE A 441 19.39 8.70 -43.58
N LEU A 442 18.43 9.60 -43.37
CA LEU A 442 17.19 9.28 -42.65
C LEU A 442 16.05 9.02 -43.65
N THR A 443 15.38 7.87 -43.50
CA THR A 443 14.22 7.51 -44.32
C THR A 443 13.17 6.77 -43.50
N TYR A 444 11.91 6.82 -43.91
CA TYR A 444 10.79 6.15 -43.24
C TYR A 444 10.26 4.99 -44.10
N ALA A 445 9.72 3.95 -43.46
CA ALA A 445 9.12 2.84 -44.21
C ALA A 445 7.81 3.27 -44.89
N ASN A 446 7.03 4.14 -44.26
CA ASN A 446 5.78 4.68 -44.80
C ASN A 446 5.56 6.13 -44.32
N GLY A 447 4.56 6.81 -44.87
CA GLY A 447 4.19 8.16 -44.42
C GLY A 447 3.98 9.19 -45.53
N PRO A 448 3.70 10.45 -45.16
CA PRO A 448 3.38 11.54 -46.08
C PRO A 448 4.53 11.93 -47.01
N GLY A 449 5.79 11.76 -46.60
CA GLY A 449 6.96 12.10 -47.42
C GLY A 449 6.99 11.42 -48.79
N SER A 450 6.41 10.22 -48.94
CA SER A 450 6.31 9.54 -50.24
C SER A 450 5.61 10.40 -51.31
N LYS A 451 4.58 11.17 -50.93
CA LYS A 451 3.81 12.04 -51.85
C LYS A 451 4.65 13.17 -52.44
N VAL A 452 5.70 13.55 -51.72
CA VAL A 452 6.60 14.65 -52.09
C VAL A 452 7.77 14.14 -52.93
N HIS A 453 8.15 12.87 -52.73
CA HIS A 453 9.39 12.30 -53.26
C HIS A 453 9.19 11.22 -54.33
N MET A 454 7.94 10.84 -54.62
CA MET A 454 7.60 9.86 -55.65
C MET A 454 6.56 10.41 -56.62
N ASN A 455 6.69 10.01 -57.89
CA ASN A 455 5.70 10.26 -58.94
C ASN A 455 5.36 8.96 -59.68
N SER A 456 4.61 9.04 -60.78
CA SER A 456 4.23 7.87 -61.59
C SER A 456 5.39 7.13 -62.26
N GLU A 457 6.56 7.75 -62.37
CA GLU A 457 7.77 7.19 -62.99
C GLU A 457 8.76 6.63 -61.97
N GLY A 458 8.57 6.89 -60.67
CA GLY A 458 9.41 6.40 -59.59
C GLY A 458 9.78 7.49 -58.59
N ARG A 459 10.93 7.33 -57.93
CA ARG A 459 11.45 8.31 -56.97
C ARG A 459 12.08 9.52 -57.68
N LEU A 460 11.95 10.69 -57.08
CA LEU A 460 12.51 11.94 -57.58
C LEU A 460 13.98 12.09 -57.16
N ASN A 461 14.74 12.87 -57.94
CA ASN A 461 16.09 13.27 -57.55
C ASN A 461 16.02 14.39 -56.50
N LEU A 462 16.49 14.09 -55.30
CA LEU A 462 16.39 14.98 -54.15
C LEU A 462 17.40 16.15 -54.17
N THR A 463 18.41 16.14 -55.05
CA THR A 463 19.42 17.23 -55.09
C THR A 463 18.86 18.60 -55.43
N SER A 464 17.69 18.67 -56.07
CA SER A 464 17.01 19.93 -56.42
C SER A 464 16.05 20.43 -55.34
N MET A 465 15.96 19.74 -54.20
CA MET A 465 15.02 20.06 -53.11
C MET A 465 15.75 20.75 -51.96
N ALA A 466 15.02 21.54 -51.17
CA ALA A 466 15.54 22.24 -49.99
C ALA A 466 15.67 21.28 -48.80
N ILE A 467 16.58 20.30 -48.89
CA ILE A 467 16.75 19.24 -47.88
C ILE A 467 17.23 19.74 -46.50
N THR A 468 17.68 21.00 -46.42
CA THR A 468 18.10 21.65 -45.16
C THR A 468 16.96 22.45 -44.51
N ASP A 469 15.79 22.53 -45.14
CA ASP A 469 14.61 23.11 -44.51
C ASP A 469 14.12 22.18 -43.40
N TYR A 470 13.85 22.73 -42.22
CA TYR A 470 13.42 21.91 -41.08
C TYR A 470 12.01 21.35 -41.27
N GLU A 471 11.18 21.98 -42.12
CA GLU A 471 9.85 21.48 -42.49
C GLU A 471 9.92 20.36 -43.54
N PHE A 472 11.12 20.01 -44.03
CA PHE A 472 11.33 19.00 -45.04
C PHE A 472 10.82 17.62 -44.57
N MET A 473 9.75 17.15 -45.20
CA MET A 473 9.27 15.77 -45.06
C MET A 473 10.30 14.83 -45.66
N HIS A 474 10.77 13.84 -44.93
CA HIS A 474 11.79 12.90 -45.38
C HIS A 474 11.20 11.77 -46.25
N PRO A 475 11.99 11.17 -47.16
CA PRO A 475 11.53 10.08 -48.02
C PRO A 475 10.88 8.93 -47.25
N ALA A 476 9.74 8.48 -47.77
CA ALA A 476 9.03 7.31 -47.28
C ALA A 476 8.72 6.34 -48.41
N ALA A 477 8.89 5.03 -48.18
CA ALA A 477 8.73 4.02 -49.22
C ALA A 477 7.26 3.75 -49.59
N VAL A 478 6.35 3.73 -48.61
CA VAL A 478 4.92 3.50 -48.82
C VAL A 478 4.12 4.79 -48.59
N PRO A 479 3.31 5.25 -49.55
CA PRO A 479 2.54 6.48 -49.42
C PRO A 479 1.39 6.35 -48.43
N MET A 480 1.42 7.18 -47.37
CA MET A 480 0.35 7.28 -46.37
C MET A 480 0.06 8.75 -46.01
N GLY A 481 -1.05 8.99 -45.30
CA GLY A 481 -1.38 10.34 -44.80
C GLY A 481 -0.62 10.72 -43.52
N SER A 482 -0.27 9.70 -42.74
CA SER A 482 0.53 9.75 -41.52
C SER A 482 1.43 8.52 -41.53
N GLU A 483 2.62 8.63 -40.97
CA GLU A 483 3.51 7.49 -40.75
C GLU A 483 2.99 6.59 -39.62
N THR A 484 3.36 5.30 -39.61
CA THR A 484 2.94 4.34 -38.57
C THR A 484 4.03 4.08 -37.55
N HIS A 485 3.66 3.71 -36.32
CA HIS A 485 4.64 3.23 -35.34
C HIS A 485 5.37 1.96 -35.80
N ALA A 486 6.52 1.67 -35.17
CA ALA A 486 7.30 0.46 -35.35
C ALA A 486 7.29 -0.41 -34.08
N GLY A 487 7.41 -1.72 -34.28
CA GLY A 487 7.42 -2.72 -33.20
C GLY A 487 8.80 -3.01 -32.61
N ASP A 488 9.74 -2.07 -32.76
CA ASP A 488 11.08 -2.20 -32.17
C ASP A 488 11.03 -2.00 -30.65
N ASP A 489 11.89 -2.73 -29.94
CA ASP A 489 12.14 -2.43 -28.53
C ASP A 489 12.75 -1.02 -28.39
N VAL A 490 12.33 -0.30 -27.37
CA VAL A 490 12.83 1.05 -27.06
C VAL A 490 13.83 1.03 -25.91
N GLY A 491 14.70 2.03 -25.82
CA GLY A 491 15.67 2.14 -24.73
C GLY A 491 15.01 2.49 -23.39
N VAL A 492 15.54 1.98 -22.28
CA VAL A 492 15.23 2.45 -20.93
C VAL A 492 16.52 2.71 -20.15
N PHE A 493 16.59 3.88 -19.52
CA PHE A 493 17.75 4.38 -18.79
C PHE A 493 17.32 4.77 -17.39
N ALA A 494 18.06 4.38 -16.36
CA ALA A 494 17.71 4.75 -14.98
C ALA A 494 18.91 5.16 -14.12
N SER A 495 18.68 6.15 -13.24
CA SER A 495 19.59 6.58 -12.18
C SER A 495 18.87 6.69 -10.83
N GLY A 496 19.64 6.60 -9.74
CA GLY A 496 19.14 6.68 -8.37
C GLY A 496 18.61 5.37 -7.75
N PRO A 497 17.81 5.44 -6.67
CA PRO A 497 17.41 4.26 -5.90
C PRO A 497 16.60 3.28 -6.76
N TRP A 498 16.94 1.99 -6.70
CA TRP A 498 16.36 0.91 -7.53
C TRP A 498 16.67 0.93 -9.03
N ALA A 499 17.44 1.89 -9.54
CA ALA A 499 17.72 2.03 -10.97
C ALA A 499 18.33 0.78 -11.64
N LYS A 500 19.10 -0.03 -10.91
CA LYS A 500 19.66 -1.30 -11.38
C LYS A 500 18.63 -2.34 -11.86
N LEU A 501 17.36 -2.17 -11.48
CA LEU A 501 16.27 -3.03 -11.95
C LEU A 501 16.03 -2.85 -13.45
N PHE A 502 16.38 -1.68 -14.02
CA PHE A 502 16.21 -1.32 -15.42
C PHE A 502 17.37 -1.80 -16.30
N THR A 503 17.72 -3.08 -16.20
CA THR A 503 18.82 -3.69 -16.94
C THR A 503 18.39 -4.91 -17.76
N GLY A 504 18.91 -5.03 -18.98
CA GLY A 504 18.57 -6.11 -19.91
C GLY A 504 17.26 -5.84 -20.68
N VAL A 505 16.64 -6.88 -21.23
CA VAL A 505 15.38 -6.78 -21.98
C VAL A 505 14.19 -6.94 -21.03
N LEU A 506 13.31 -5.95 -21.00
CA LEU A 506 12.18 -5.83 -20.08
C LEU A 506 10.84 -5.83 -20.82
N GLU A 507 9.79 -6.29 -20.15
CA GLU A 507 8.42 -5.97 -20.58
C GLU A 507 8.08 -4.54 -20.11
N GLN A 508 7.35 -3.77 -20.93
CA GLN A 508 6.98 -2.38 -20.61
C GLN A 508 6.17 -2.24 -19.32
N ASN A 509 5.36 -3.25 -19.00
CA ASN A 509 4.57 -3.28 -17.77
C ASN A 509 5.44 -3.48 -16.51
N LEU A 510 6.75 -3.63 -16.63
CA LEU A 510 7.65 -3.74 -15.48
C LEU A 510 8.20 -2.39 -15.04
N VAL A 511 8.09 -1.35 -15.87
CA VAL A 511 8.62 -0.01 -15.59
C VAL A 511 8.11 0.59 -14.26
N PRO A 512 6.81 0.51 -13.91
CA PRO A 512 6.32 1.11 -12.66
C PRO A 512 6.47 0.19 -11.44
N ILE A 513 6.76 -1.11 -11.63
CA ILE A 513 6.73 -2.12 -10.56
C ILE A 513 7.87 -1.97 -9.52
N PRO A 514 9.11 -1.59 -9.90
CA PRO A 514 10.15 -1.14 -8.96
C PRO A 514 9.68 -0.13 -7.91
N VAL A 515 8.70 0.71 -8.26
CA VAL A 515 8.23 1.83 -7.43
C VAL A 515 7.15 1.39 -6.43
N ASN A 516 6.51 0.23 -6.63
CA ASN A 516 5.31 -0.21 -5.90
C ASN A 516 5.54 -1.39 -4.91
N MET A 517 6.79 -1.79 -4.63
CA MET A 517 7.03 -3.03 -3.88
C MET A 517 6.90 -2.91 -2.35
N PHE A 518 5.67 -2.69 -1.88
CA PHE A 518 5.24 -2.92 -0.49
C PHE A 518 4.10 -3.96 -0.34
N ARG A 519 3.71 -4.70 -1.39
CA ARG A 519 2.51 -5.56 -1.34
C ARG A 519 2.75 -7.06 -1.09
N THR A 520 1.79 -7.70 -0.43
CA THR A 520 1.67 -9.16 -0.31
C THR A 520 1.23 -9.79 -1.63
N PHE A 521 1.70 -11.01 -1.93
CA PHE A 521 1.37 -11.69 -3.19
C PHE A 521 1.17 -13.19 -3.08
N PHE A 522 0.34 -13.72 -3.96
CA PHE A 522 0.06 -15.15 -4.09
C PHE A 522 1.00 -15.81 -5.11
N ASP A 523 1.62 -16.92 -4.72
CA ASP A 523 2.31 -17.89 -5.57
C ASP A 523 1.29 -18.99 -5.93
N PRO A 524 0.81 -19.03 -7.18
CA PRO A 524 -0.22 -19.99 -7.59
C PRO A 524 0.29 -21.42 -7.68
N GLU A 525 1.58 -21.65 -7.98
CA GLU A 525 2.16 -22.99 -8.04
C GLU A 525 2.24 -23.61 -6.65
N LYS A 526 2.64 -22.83 -5.65
CA LYS A 526 2.75 -23.28 -4.26
C LYS A 526 1.47 -23.08 -3.45
N ARG A 527 0.46 -22.41 -4.00
CA ARG A 527 -0.72 -21.89 -3.29
C ARG A 527 -0.31 -21.24 -1.96
N GLN A 528 0.56 -20.25 -2.05
CA GLN A 528 1.22 -19.61 -0.90
C GLN A 528 1.18 -18.09 -1.01
N TRP A 529 1.05 -17.39 0.10
CA TRP A 529 1.14 -15.94 0.19
C TRP A 529 2.51 -15.52 0.71
N ASN A 530 3.07 -14.46 0.15
CA ASN A 530 4.38 -13.96 0.49
C ASN A 530 4.30 -12.45 0.72
N GLY A 531 4.77 -12.00 1.89
CA GLY A 531 5.12 -10.61 2.11
C GLY A 531 6.39 -10.25 1.33
N VAL A 532 6.64 -8.95 1.17
CA VAL A 532 7.84 -8.46 0.46
C VAL A 532 9.10 -9.06 1.08
N ASN A 533 10.02 -9.61 0.30
CA ASN A 533 11.23 -10.21 0.84
C ASN A 533 12.30 -9.15 1.14
N THR A 534 12.32 -8.63 2.38
CA THR A 534 13.47 -7.89 2.92
C THR A 534 14.32 -8.76 3.81
N LYS A 535 15.60 -8.88 3.46
CA LYS A 535 16.61 -9.47 4.35
C LYS A 535 16.82 -8.50 5.52
N SER A 536 16.95 -9.05 6.73
CA SER A 536 17.38 -8.26 7.87
C SER A 536 18.84 -7.85 7.68
N ASP A 537 19.13 -6.56 7.86
CA ASP A 537 20.51 -6.04 7.82
C ASP A 537 21.27 -6.33 9.13
N PHE A 538 20.57 -6.80 10.17
CA PHE A 538 21.21 -7.20 11.42
C PHE A 538 21.80 -8.60 11.28
N ASN A 539 23.07 -8.76 11.67
CA ASN A 539 23.65 -10.09 11.84
C ASN A 539 22.84 -10.85 12.90
N PRO A 540 22.25 -12.01 12.57
CA PRO A 540 21.35 -12.76 13.46
C PRO A 540 22.03 -13.25 14.74
N ASN A 541 23.37 -13.35 14.75
CA ASN A 541 24.12 -13.74 15.94
C ASN A 541 24.32 -12.55 16.90
N THR A 542 23.89 -11.34 16.55
CA THR A 542 24.08 -10.13 17.37
C THR A 542 23.16 -10.12 18.59
N SER A 543 23.71 -9.71 19.74
CA SER A 543 22.91 -9.40 20.92
C SER A 543 22.01 -8.17 20.71
N LEU A 544 20.72 -8.33 20.99
CA LEU A 544 19.78 -7.20 21.14
C LEU A 544 20.30 -6.13 22.11
N GLY A 545 20.97 -6.52 23.21
CA GLY A 545 21.57 -5.59 24.15
C GLY A 545 22.64 -4.72 23.48
N ASN A 546 23.51 -5.30 22.65
CA ASN A 546 24.55 -4.54 21.94
C ASN A 546 23.95 -3.54 20.94
N VAL A 547 22.91 -3.96 20.20
CA VAL A 547 22.19 -3.06 19.27
C VAL A 547 21.59 -1.88 20.04
N ILE A 548 20.94 -2.15 21.17
CA ILE A 548 20.38 -1.10 22.04
C ILE A 548 21.47 -0.14 22.51
N MET A 549 22.60 -0.65 23.02
CA MET A 549 23.69 0.20 23.51
C MET A 549 24.25 1.10 22.42
N ASN A 550 24.43 0.57 21.20
CA ASN A 550 24.85 1.37 20.05
C ASN A 550 23.81 2.46 19.70
N SER A 551 22.52 2.12 19.65
CA SER A 551 21.46 3.10 19.40
C SER A 551 21.41 4.20 20.46
N LEU A 552 21.62 3.88 21.74
CA LEU A 552 21.69 4.88 22.81
C LEU A 552 22.84 5.88 22.59
N GLN A 553 23.97 5.43 22.06
CA GLN A 553 25.10 6.31 21.74
C GLN A 553 24.82 7.16 20.49
N VAL A 554 24.27 6.55 19.44
CA VAL A 554 23.93 7.23 18.17
C VAL A 554 22.98 8.41 18.40
N TYR A 555 21.96 8.23 19.25
CA TYR A 555 20.95 9.26 19.53
C TYR A 555 21.20 10.04 20.83
N SER A 556 22.43 9.98 21.38
CA SER A 556 22.82 10.45 22.71
C SER A 556 22.19 11.78 23.17
N SER A 557 22.21 12.80 22.32
CA SER A 557 21.72 14.16 22.64
C SER A 557 20.20 14.31 22.68
N LYS A 558 19.45 13.32 22.21
CA LYS A 558 17.99 13.40 22.07
C LYS A 558 17.28 12.95 23.34
N VAL A 559 16.09 13.51 23.57
CA VAL A 559 15.17 13.02 24.61
C VAL A 559 14.65 11.63 24.22
N ALA A 560 14.93 10.64 25.05
CA ALA A 560 14.51 9.25 24.85
C ALA A 560 13.19 8.93 25.56
N LEU A 561 12.96 9.58 26.71
CA LEU A 561 11.88 9.24 27.62
C LEU A 561 11.34 10.47 28.33
N ILE A 562 10.02 10.53 28.47
CA ILE A 562 9.30 11.54 29.25
C ILE A 562 8.34 10.81 30.19
N CYS A 563 8.52 10.97 31.51
CA CYS A 563 7.55 10.50 32.48
C CYS A 563 6.42 11.54 32.62
N ALA A 564 5.22 11.22 32.17
CA ALA A 564 4.13 12.19 32.11
C ALA A 564 3.61 12.63 33.49
N ASN A 565 3.81 11.81 34.52
CA ASN A 565 3.36 12.09 35.89
C ASN A 565 4.29 13.08 36.59
N SER A 566 5.61 12.87 36.50
CA SER A 566 6.60 13.75 37.13
C SER A 566 7.09 14.89 36.23
N GLY A 567 6.88 14.79 34.91
CA GLY A 567 7.44 15.71 33.92
C GLY A 567 8.93 15.48 33.64
N LYS A 568 9.58 14.51 34.32
CA LYS A 568 11.00 14.20 34.15
C LYS A 568 11.27 13.73 32.73
N THR A 569 12.20 14.40 32.05
CA THR A 569 12.74 14.01 30.75
C THR A 569 14.08 13.29 30.96
N THR A 570 14.38 12.33 30.09
CA THR A 570 15.65 11.59 30.13
C THR A 570 16.14 11.38 28.71
N THR A 571 17.39 11.75 28.48
CA THR A 571 18.09 11.63 27.19
C THR A 571 18.58 10.21 26.95
N PHE A 572 18.92 9.90 25.70
CA PHE A 572 19.54 8.63 25.34
C PHE A 572 20.89 8.42 26.05
N ASP A 573 21.69 9.48 26.20
CA ASP A 573 22.96 9.44 26.93
C ASP A 573 22.77 9.15 28.43
N GLU A 574 21.77 9.76 29.07
CA GLU A 574 21.45 9.44 30.47
C GLU A 574 21.01 7.99 30.64
N ILE A 575 20.17 7.47 29.74
CA ILE A 575 19.79 6.05 29.74
C ILE A 575 21.02 5.15 29.52
N TYR A 576 21.92 5.51 28.60
CA TYR A 576 23.17 4.77 28.38
C TYR A 576 24.01 4.68 29.66
N LYS A 577 24.23 5.81 30.33
CA LYS A 577 25.01 5.89 31.58
C LYS A 577 24.38 5.07 32.69
N LEU A 578 23.07 5.19 32.89
CA LEU A 578 22.32 4.41 33.88
C LEU A 578 22.38 2.91 33.56
N THR A 579 22.30 2.54 32.29
CA THR A 579 22.37 1.14 31.83
C THR A 579 23.73 0.53 32.13
N ILE A 580 24.84 1.25 31.86
CA ILE A 580 26.19 0.77 32.18
C ILE A 580 26.39 0.64 33.69
N CYS A 581 25.98 1.63 34.49
CA CYS A 581 26.06 1.55 35.95
C CYS A 581 25.30 0.34 36.49
N ALA A 582 24.05 0.17 36.04
CA ALA A 582 23.23 -0.98 36.41
C ALA A 582 23.90 -2.30 36.01
N ALA A 583 24.38 -2.43 34.78
CA ALA A 583 25.01 -3.65 34.30
C ALA A 583 26.29 -4.00 35.09
N GLN A 584 27.12 -3.02 35.43
CA GLN A 584 28.30 -3.21 36.27
C GLN A 584 27.93 -3.71 37.68
N ASN A 585 26.92 -3.10 38.31
CA ASN A 585 26.50 -3.44 39.66
C ASN A 585 25.76 -4.79 39.71
N LEU A 586 24.91 -5.09 38.73
CA LEU A 586 24.27 -6.39 38.58
C LEU A 586 25.32 -7.50 38.38
N ARG A 587 26.33 -7.28 37.54
CA ARG A 587 27.43 -8.25 37.35
C ARG A 587 28.17 -8.53 38.66
N LYS A 588 28.43 -7.51 39.50
CA LYS A 588 29.03 -7.69 40.85
C LYS A 588 28.14 -8.50 41.80
N LEU A 589 26.81 -8.39 41.67
CA LEU A 589 25.84 -9.16 42.45
C LEU A 589 25.63 -10.59 41.94
N GLY A 590 26.35 -10.97 40.88
CA GLY A 590 26.38 -12.33 40.34
C GLY A 590 25.40 -12.59 39.19
N PHE A 591 24.86 -11.54 38.56
CA PHE A 591 24.01 -11.69 37.38
C PHE A 591 24.85 -12.18 36.19
N VAL A 592 24.43 -13.28 35.58
CA VAL A 592 25.09 -13.91 34.44
C VAL A 592 24.07 -14.32 33.37
N LYS A 593 24.59 -14.60 32.18
CA LYS A 593 23.83 -15.07 31.01
C LYS A 593 22.93 -16.26 31.35
N GLY A 594 21.71 -16.25 30.84
CA GLY A 594 20.73 -17.33 30.95
C GLY A 594 19.89 -17.33 32.23
N GLN A 595 20.22 -16.51 33.23
CA GLN A 595 19.38 -16.38 34.43
C GLN A 595 18.08 -15.65 34.13
N VAL A 596 16.99 -16.07 34.77
CA VAL A 596 15.64 -15.50 34.59
C VAL A 596 15.41 -14.36 35.58
N ILE A 597 15.05 -13.19 35.07
CA ILE A 597 14.67 -11.99 35.83
C ILE A 597 13.18 -11.75 35.64
N LEU A 598 12.48 -11.53 36.74
CA LEU A 598 11.05 -11.26 36.75
C LEU A 598 10.76 -9.83 37.23
N PHE A 599 10.09 -9.04 36.40
CA PHE A 599 9.65 -7.68 36.72
C PHE A 599 8.16 -7.66 37.12
N LEU A 600 7.87 -7.17 38.33
CA LEU A 600 6.54 -6.85 38.87
C LEU A 600 6.50 -5.36 39.24
N THR A 601 6.67 -4.52 38.24
CA THR A 601 6.63 -3.07 38.38
C THR A 601 6.07 -2.45 37.09
N ASN A 602 5.70 -1.18 37.16
CA ASN A 602 5.31 -0.41 36.00
C ASN A 602 6.53 0.14 35.25
N ASN A 603 6.29 0.60 34.03
CA ASN A 603 7.29 1.27 33.22
C ASN A 603 7.68 2.60 33.87
N SER A 604 8.98 2.85 34.04
CA SER A 604 9.54 4.02 34.70
C SER A 604 10.87 4.43 34.08
N VAL A 605 11.42 5.57 34.52
CA VAL A 605 12.72 6.04 34.02
C VAL A 605 13.89 5.18 34.54
N GLU A 606 13.67 4.44 35.63
CA GLU A 606 14.61 3.50 36.23
C GLU A 606 14.49 2.10 35.61
N THR A 607 13.27 1.67 35.26
CA THR A 607 13.05 0.30 34.76
C THR A 607 13.62 0.07 33.36
N VAL A 608 13.58 1.08 32.49
CA VAL A 608 14.13 0.99 31.12
C VAL A 608 15.64 0.69 31.12
N PRO A 609 16.50 1.46 31.84
CA PRO A 609 17.91 1.13 31.99
C PRO A 609 18.19 -0.26 32.59
N LEU A 610 17.38 -0.73 33.55
CA LEU A 610 17.54 -2.08 34.12
C LEU A 610 17.24 -3.18 33.11
N LEU A 611 16.18 -3.00 32.33
CA LEU A 611 15.82 -3.93 31.26
C LEU A 611 16.95 -4.02 30.22
N PHE A 612 17.52 -2.88 29.83
CA PHE A 612 18.66 -2.86 28.91
C PHE A 612 19.93 -3.48 29.52
N ALA A 613 20.21 -3.23 30.79
CA ALA A 613 21.34 -3.81 31.50
C ALA A 613 21.23 -5.34 31.57
N ALA A 614 20.05 -5.86 31.88
CA ALA A 614 19.76 -7.29 31.88
C ALA A 614 19.98 -7.93 30.50
N LEU A 615 19.48 -7.30 29.41
CA LEU A 615 19.72 -7.79 28.05
C LEU A 615 21.19 -7.76 27.66
N TYR A 616 21.94 -6.73 28.10
CA TYR A 616 23.37 -6.60 27.85
C TYR A 616 24.21 -7.65 28.60
N LEU A 617 23.70 -8.13 29.74
CA LEU A 617 24.25 -9.25 30.50
C LEU A 617 23.78 -10.63 30.02
N GLY A 618 22.88 -10.69 29.03
CA GLY A 618 22.33 -11.94 28.50
C GLY A 618 21.35 -12.64 29.44
N CYS A 619 20.74 -11.90 30.39
CA CYS A 619 19.69 -12.43 31.25
C CYS A 619 18.36 -12.53 30.49
N GLN A 620 17.52 -13.50 30.85
CA GLN A 620 16.21 -13.71 30.24
C GLN A 620 15.15 -12.92 31.01
N ILE A 621 14.39 -12.07 30.32
CA ILE A 621 13.48 -11.14 30.97
C ILE A 621 12.03 -11.63 30.86
N SER A 622 11.32 -11.62 31.99
CA SER A 622 9.88 -11.85 32.08
C SER A 622 9.23 -10.73 32.90
N SER A 623 7.93 -10.53 32.71
CA SER A 623 7.15 -9.55 33.47
C SER A 623 5.77 -10.08 33.85
N LEU A 624 5.26 -9.61 34.99
CA LEU A 624 3.89 -9.82 35.46
C LEU A 624 3.27 -8.48 35.84
N PRO A 625 1.92 -8.36 35.77
CA PRO A 625 1.26 -7.13 36.17
C PRO A 625 1.41 -6.91 37.67
N THR A 626 1.45 -5.64 38.11
CA THR A 626 1.50 -5.30 39.55
C THR A 626 0.26 -5.75 40.31
N ILE A 627 -0.87 -5.90 39.60
CA ILE A 627 -2.15 -6.42 40.14
C ILE A 627 -2.24 -7.96 40.17
N CYS A 628 -1.14 -8.67 39.87
CA CYS A 628 -1.10 -10.13 39.84
C CYS A 628 -1.56 -10.75 41.16
N SER A 629 -2.43 -11.76 41.09
CA SER A 629 -2.90 -12.47 42.28
C SER A 629 -1.82 -13.37 42.89
N LYS A 630 -1.96 -13.71 44.18
CA LYS A 630 -1.05 -14.67 44.86
C LYS A 630 -0.91 -15.99 44.09
N VAL A 631 -2.03 -16.50 43.56
CA VAL A 631 -2.09 -17.77 42.82
C VAL A 631 -1.33 -17.68 41.50
N GLU A 632 -1.54 -16.62 40.73
CA GLU A 632 -0.83 -16.40 39.47
C GLU A 632 0.67 -16.23 39.70
N PHE A 633 1.05 -15.43 40.71
CA PHE A 633 2.45 -15.25 41.05
C PHE A 633 3.12 -16.58 41.42
N GLN A 634 2.49 -17.38 42.29
CA GLN A 634 3.01 -18.71 42.65
C GLN A 634 3.14 -19.64 41.44
N TYR A 635 2.14 -19.64 40.56
CA TYR A 635 2.15 -20.42 39.32
C TYR A 635 3.34 -20.04 38.42
N PHE A 636 3.51 -18.74 38.14
CA PHE A 636 4.61 -18.29 37.29
C PHE A 636 5.98 -18.43 37.95
N CYS A 637 6.11 -18.21 39.26
CA CYS A 637 7.37 -18.46 39.94
C CYS A 637 7.75 -19.94 39.92
N THR A 638 6.77 -20.85 39.96
CA THR A 638 7.03 -22.29 39.85
C THR A 638 7.55 -22.64 38.44
N ILE A 639 6.91 -22.11 37.39
CA ILE A 639 7.29 -22.42 36.00
C ILE A 639 8.58 -21.70 35.60
N PHE A 640 8.68 -20.41 35.91
CA PHE A 640 9.78 -19.56 35.45
C PHE A 640 11.03 -19.72 36.31
N SER A 641 10.87 -20.17 37.56
CA SER A 641 11.96 -20.32 38.53
C SER A 641 12.92 -19.11 38.51
N PRO A 642 12.40 -17.89 38.75
CA PRO A 642 13.19 -16.67 38.62
C PRO A 642 14.35 -16.66 39.60
N HIS A 643 15.51 -16.17 39.15
CA HIS A 643 16.68 -15.98 40.00
C HIS A 643 16.60 -14.64 40.75
N TYR A 644 15.96 -13.66 40.12
CA TYR A 644 15.83 -12.30 40.62
C TYR A 644 14.44 -11.75 40.35
N ILE A 645 13.90 -11.01 41.31
CA ILE A 645 12.59 -10.36 41.21
C ILE A 645 12.76 -8.87 41.49
N PHE A 646 12.35 -8.04 40.53
CA PHE A 646 12.25 -6.59 40.68
C PHE A 646 10.78 -6.23 40.90
N CYS A 647 10.45 -5.59 42.02
CA CYS A 647 9.07 -5.23 42.34
C CYS A 647 8.97 -3.90 43.08
N ASP A 648 7.78 -3.30 43.13
CA ASP A 648 7.55 -2.14 43.99
C ASP A 648 7.58 -2.57 45.47
N LEU A 649 8.09 -1.72 46.37
CA LEU A 649 8.28 -2.05 47.80
C LEU A 649 6.97 -2.52 48.47
N GLU A 650 5.84 -1.95 48.08
CA GLU A 650 4.51 -2.29 48.60
C GLU A 650 4.09 -3.75 48.32
N LEU A 651 4.57 -4.35 47.22
CA LEU A 651 4.22 -5.71 46.84
C LEU A 651 5.06 -6.74 47.60
N GLN A 652 6.24 -6.36 48.08
CA GLN A 652 7.22 -7.28 48.61
C GLN A 652 6.69 -8.20 49.74
N PRO A 653 5.93 -7.74 50.75
CA PRO A 653 5.47 -8.61 51.83
C PRO A 653 4.61 -9.77 51.30
N MET A 654 3.73 -9.49 50.34
CA MET A 654 2.85 -10.48 49.71
C MET A 654 3.64 -11.47 48.85
N LEU A 655 4.63 -10.98 48.10
CA LEU A 655 5.48 -11.83 47.25
C LEU A 655 6.40 -12.73 48.07
N GLN A 656 6.91 -12.25 49.20
CA GLN A 656 7.74 -13.01 50.13
C GLN A 656 6.95 -14.14 50.78
N GLU A 657 5.72 -13.87 51.22
CA GLU A 657 4.79 -14.89 51.74
C GLU A 657 4.55 -15.99 50.69
N CYS A 658 4.25 -15.60 49.46
CA CYS A 658 4.03 -16.52 48.35
C CYS A 658 5.27 -17.36 48.05
N SER A 659 6.45 -16.74 48.08
CA SER A 659 7.72 -17.39 47.78
C SER A 659 8.16 -18.40 48.81
N ASN A 660 7.87 -18.17 50.10
CA ASN A 660 8.11 -19.14 51.16
C ASN A 660 7.30 -20.43 50.93
N ASN A 661 6.05 -20.30 50.46
CA ASN A 661 5.17 -21.44 50.18
C ASN A 661 5.68 -22.32 49.03
N ILE A 662 6.33 -21.74 48.02
CA ILE A 662 6.91 -22.46 46.88
C ILE A 662 8.43 -22.70 47.02
N LYS A 663 9.03 -22.35 48.16
CA LYS A 663 10.48 -22.45 48.45
C LYS A 663 11.37 -21.80 47.37
N SER A 664 10.94 -20.65 46.84
CA SER A 664 11.73 -19.88 45.88
C SER A 664 13.01 -19.34 46.52
N LYS A 665 14.12 -19.35 45.76
CA LYS A 665 15.42 -18.79 46.18
C LYS A 665 15.73 -17.45 45.51
N ALA A 666 14.73 -16.82 44.88
CA ALA A 666 14.92 -15.57 44.18
C ALA A 666 15.39 -14.45 45.13
N LYS A 667 16.33 -13.61 44.68
CA LYS A 667 16.69 -12.38 45.41
C LYS A 667 15.78 -11.24 44.97
N TYR A 668 15.37 -10.41 45.93
CA TYR A 668 14.44 -9.30 45.71
C TYR A 668 15.16 -7.97 45.57
N PHE A 669 14.70 -7.19 44.59
CA PHE A 669 15.09 -5.80 44.36
C PHE A 669 13.83 -4.94 44.38
N THR A 670 13.82 -3.89 45.20
CA THR A 670 12.63 -3.06 45.40
C THR A 670 12.82 -1.63 44.90
N PHE A 671 11.82 -1.11 44.19
CA PHE A 671 11.70 0.32 43.89
C PHE A 671 11.21 1.08 45.13
N ASP A 672 11.53 2.37 45.23
CA ASP A 672 11.13 3.26 46.33
C ASP A 672 11.62 2.87 47.73
N GLY A 673 12.73 2.12 47.80
CA GLY A 673 13.42 1.77 49.04
C GLY A 673 13.81 0.30 49.13
N GLN A 674 14.06 -0.16 50.35
CA GLN A 674 14.38 -1.56 50.66
C GLN A 674 13.64 -2.02 51.91
N SER A 675 13.49 -3.34 52.06
CA SER A 675 13.23 -3.98 53.35
C SER A 675 14.44 -4.77 53.81
N ASP A 676 14.32 -5.43 54.97
CA ASP A 676 15.36 -6.30 55.54
C ASP A 676 15.76 -7.47 54.61
N THR A 677 14.96 -7.76 53.57
CA THR A 677 15.16 -8.91 52.67
C THR A 677 15.32 -8.53 51.20
N SER A 678 15.32 -7.23 50.85
CA SER A 678 15.58 -6.75 49.49
C SER A 678 16.76 -5.79 49.41
N ILE A 679 17.21 -5.57 48.18
CA ILE A 679 18.19 -4.53 47.83
C ILE A 679 17.44 -3.39 47.13
N ALA A 680 17.66 -2.14 47.57
CA ALA A 680 17.06 -0.97 46.91
C ALA A 680 17.58 -0.82 45.48
N VAL A 681 16.67 -0.66 44.51
CA VAL A 681 17.00 -0.50 43.08
C VAL A 681 17.92 0.70 42.83
N ASP A 682 17.74 1.81 43.54
CA ASP A 682 18.56 3.03 43.37
C ASP A 682 20.06 2.77 43.54
N THR A 683 20.42 1.81 44.38
CA THR A 683 21.82 1.42 44.62
C THR A 683 22.50 0.87 43.37
N LEU A 684 21.73 0.37 42.40
CA LEU A 684 22.25 -0.16 41.13
C LEU A 684 22.72 0.93 40.18
N PHE A 685 22.28 2.18 40.37
CA PHE A 685 22.67 3.31 39.52
C PHE A 685 23.85 4.12 40.09
N HIS A 686 24.30 3.81 41.30
CA HIS A 686 25.45 4.48 41.92
C HIS A 686 26.74 4.17 41.16
N LYS A 687 27.47 5.24 40.83
CA LYS A 687 28.73 5.15 40.07
C LYS A 687 29.84 4.59 40.97
N ASN A 688 30.34 3.42 40.61
CA ASN A 688 31.35 2.68 41.40
C ASN A 688 32.73 2.59 40.71
N ALA A 689 32.88 3.12 39.49
CA ALA A 689 34.13 3.12 38.72
C ALA A 689 34.33 4.46 38.01
N SER A 690 35.59 4.84 37.73
CA SER A 690 35.95 6.06 36.99
C SER A 690 35.50 6.00 35.52
N GLU A 691 35.57 4.83 34.89
CA GLU A 691 35.17 4.59 33.49
C GLU A 691 33.75 4.00 33.35
N LEU A 692 32.99 4.57 32.41
CA LEU A 692 31.67 4.10 31.98
C LEU A 692 31.81 3.12 30.82
N TYR A 693 32.42 1.97 31.10
CA TYR A 693 32.62 0.89 30.13
C TYR A 693 32.34 -0.46 30.77
N LEU A 694 31.78 -1.38 29.99
CA LEU A 694 31.59 -2.77 30.37
C LEU A 694 31.76 -3.65 29.13
N GLU A 695 32.65 -4.63 29.21
CA GLU A 695 32.80 -5.62 28.14
C GLU A 695 31.46 -6.33 27.86
N PRO A 696 31.01 -6.36 26.59
CA PRO A 696 29.81 -7.09 26.18
C PRO A 696 29.86 -8.56 26.59
N THR A 697 28.72 -9.10 27.00
CA THR A 697 28.60 -10.55 27.25
C THR A 697 28.50 -11.29 25.92
N ASP A 698 29.20 -12.42 25.80
CA ASP A 698 29.11 -13.26 24.59
C ASP A 698 27.74 -13.95 24.50
N ILE A 699 26.91 -13.44 23.58
CA ILE A 699 25.52 -13.83 23.37
C ILE A 699 25.38 -14.23 21.91
N ASN A 700 24.93 -15.47 21.67
CA ASN A 700 24.50 -15.93 20.37
C ASN A 700 23.04 -15.54 20.16
N GLY A 701 22.83 -14.55 19.29
CA GLY A 701 21.52 -13.97 19.07
C GLY A 701 20.41 -14.95 18.68
N THR A 702 20.74 -16.05 17.97
CA THR A 702 19.72 -17.02 17.51
C THR A 702 19.24 -17.95 18.61
N ASP A 703 20.15 -18.34 19.51
CA ASP A 703 19.94 -19.45 20.44
C ASP A 703 19.64 -18.95 21.86
N ASP A 704 20.24 -17.83 22.25
CA ASP A 704 20.05 -17.24 23.56
C ASP A 704 18.72 -16.50 23.65
N ILE A 705 18.06 -16.64 24.80
CA ILE A 705 16.73 -16.08 25.04
C ILE A 705 16.85 -14.68 25.61
N ALA A 706 16.22 -13.72 24.94
CA ALA A 706 16.09 -12.36 25.45
C ALA A 706 14.88 -12.24 26.38
N PHE A 707 13.73 -12.80 25.98
CA PHE A 707 12.48 -12.65 26.71
C PHE A 707 11.71 -13.96 26.86
N ILE A 708 11.07 -14.10 28.02
CA ILE A 708 10.04 -15.10 28.28
C ILE A 708 8.71 -14.34 28.36
N SER A 709 7.98 -14.29 27.26
CA SER A 709 6.74 -13.52 27.17
C SER A 709 5.53 -14.34 27.59
N ARG A 710 4.65 -13.75 28.39
CA ARG A 710 3.39 -14.38 28.78
C ARG A 710 2.39 -14.36 27.61
N SER A 711 1.86 -15.52 27.22
CA SER A 711 0.73 -15.58 26.28
C SER A 711 -0.57 -15.09 26.93
N SER A 712 -1.56 -14.63 26.17
CA SER A 712 -2.77 -14.02 26.75
C SER A 712 -3.72 -14.98 27.50
N GLY A 713 -3.45 -16.30 27.53
CA GLY A 713 -4.22 -17.26 28.34
C GLY A 713 -5.69 -17.47 27.96
N THR A 714 -6.07 -17.27 26.69
CA THR A 714 -7.50 -17.27 26.30
C THR A 714 -8.18 -18.64 26.40
N SER A 715 -7.42 -19.75 26.36
CA SER A 715 -7.92 -21.12 26.50
C SER A 715 -7.28 -21.93 27.62
N GLY A 716 -6.57 -21.28 28.55
CA GLY A 716 -5.95 -21.94 29.71
C GLY A 716 -5.04 -20.98 30.48
N MET A 717 -4.37 -21.48 31.52
CA MET A 717 -3.35 -20.68 32.20
C MET A 717 -2.30 -20.19 31.20
N PRO A 718 -1.84 -18.93 31.30
CA PRO A 718 -0.83 -18.39 30.39
C PRO A 718 0.46 -19.21 30.38
N LYS A 719 1.11 -19.25 29.22
CA LYS A 719 2.39 -19.95 29.01
C LYS A 719 3.54 -18.97 28.84
N GLY A 720 4.77 -19.37 29.19
CA GLY A 720 5.98 -18.59 28.96
C GLY A 720 6.58 -18.87 27.59
N VAL A 721 6.39 -17.99 26.61
CA VAL A 721 6.93 -18.08 25.25
C VAL A 721 8.39 -17.62 25.26
N ARG A 722 9.34 -18.50 24.91
CA ARG A 722 10.77 -18.16 24.85
C ARG A 722 11.13 -17.51 23.52
N LEU A 723 11.63 -16.28 23.54
CA LEU A 723 11.96 -15.47 22.37
C LEU A 723 13.45 -15.12 22.38
N SER A 724 14.16 -15.50 21.31
CA SER A 724 15.59 -15.19 21.16
C SER A 724 15.85 -13.73 20.79
N HIS A 725 17.10 -13.29 20.95
CA HIS A 725 17.50 -11.93 20.57
C HIS A 725 17.27 -11.66 19.06
N ALA A 726 17.62 -12.62 18.21
CA ALA A 726 17.47 -12.53 16.75
C ALA A 726 16.02 -12.38 16.32
N HIS A 727 15.12 -13.18 16.91
CA HIS A 727 13.70 -13.17 16.59
C HIS A 727 13.09 -11.78 16.86
N ILE A 728 13.49 -11.14 17.96
CA ILE A 728 13.01 -9.80 18.30
C ILE A 728 13.62 -8.72 17.40
N LEU A 729 14.92 -8.78 17.15
CA LEU A 729 15.61 -7.83 16.25
C LEU A 729 15.03 -7.86 14.84
N ASP A 730 14.81 -9.07 14.29
CA ASP A 730 14.23 -9.26 12.96
C ASP A 730 12.82 -8.66 12.87
N ASN A 731 11.96 -8.93 13.86
CA ASN A 731 10.62 -8.36 13.90
C ASN A 731 10.65 -6.82 14.01
N ILE A 732 11.50 -6.26 14.86
CA ILE A 732 11.62 -4.81 15.04
C ILE A 732 12.10 -4.14 13.75
N ARG A 733 13.13 -4.70 13.10
CA ARG A 733 13.67 -4.16 11.85
C ARG A 733 12.62 -4.05 10.76
N ARG A 734 11.74 -5.05 10.66
CA ARG A 734 10.63 -5.12 9.69
C ARG A 734 9.57 -4.06 9.93
N LEU A 735 9.44 -3.58 11.16
CA LEU A 735 8.51 -2.52 11.53
C LEU A 735 9.16 -1.13 11.57
N SER A 736 10.50 -1.03 11.61
CA SER A 736 11.22 0.24 11.67
C SER A 736 11.01 1.15 10.46
N SER A 737 10.50 0.63 9.32
CA SER A 737 10.11 1.49 8.18
C SER A 737 8.93 2.42 8.48
N TYR A 738 8.16 2.15 9.54
CA TYR A 738 6.93 2.88 9.87
C TYR A 738 7.05 3.77 11.11
N ILE A 739 8.18 3.73 11.83
CA ILE A 739 8.43 4.57 13.01
C ILE A 739 9.75 5.28 12.81
N ARG A 740 9.71 6.60 12.66
CA ARG A 740 10.88 7.45 12.44
C ARG A 740 11.43 7.96 13.75
N SER A 741 12.64 8.49 13.72
CA SER A 741 13.23 9.15 14.88
C SER A 741 12.36 10.33 15.33
N SER A 742 11.75 11.09 14.42
CA SER A 742 10.88 12.24 14.77
C SER A 742 9.56 11.87 15.45
N ASP A 743 9.20 10.59 15.54
CA ASP A 743 7.96 10.17 16.18
C ASP A 743 8.00 10.20 17.71
N ILE A 744 6.83 10.43 18.30
CA ILE A 744 6.58 10.46 19.74
C ILE A 744 5.61 9.33 20.06
N LEU A 745 6.11 8.31 20.75
CA LEU A 745 5.37 7.08 21.07
C LEU A 745 4.74 7.19 22.45
N LEU A 746 3.43 6.96 22.55
CA LEU A 746 2.80 6.75 23.85
C LEU A 746 3.04 5.30 24.30
N ALA A 747 3.94 5.13 25.26
CA ALA A 747 4.30 3.83 25.79
C ALA A 747 3.29 3.38 26.87
N PRO A 748 2.92 2.09 26.90
CA PRO A 748 2.03 1.57 27.93
C PRO A 748 2.69 1.63 29.31
N ALA A 749 1.84 1.82 30.33
CA ALA A 749 2.24 1.82 31.74
C ALA A 749 2.79 0.46 32.19
N SER A 750 2.25 -0.63 31.65
CA SER A 750 2.60 -1.99 32.03
C SER A 750 3.69 -2.56 31.11
N LEU A 751 4.64 -3.29 31.70
CA LEU A 751 5.68 -4.05 30.97
C LEU A 751 5.21 -5.44 30.53
N VAL A 752 3.94 -5.76 30.68
CA VAL A 752 3.39 -7.10 30.42
C VAL A 752 3.22 -7.36 28.93
N GLY A 753 3.76 -8.50 28.48
CA GLY A 753 3.62 -8.99 27.11
C GLY A 753 4.57 -8.32 26.11
N ILE A 754 4.74 -8.99 24.96
CA ILE A 754 5.74 -8.59 23.97
C ILE A 754 5.47 -7.22 23.34
N ASN A 755 4.21 -6.79 23.24
CA ASN A 755 3.85 -5.49 22.65
C ASN A 755 4.39 -4.29 23.44
N SER A 756 4.30 -4.33 24.78
CA SER A 756 4.82 -3.26 25.65
C SER A 756 6.34 -3.15 25.56
N ILE A 757 7.01 -4.31 25.60
CA ILE A 757 8.46 -4.40 25.50
C ILE A 757 8.93 -3.95 24.11
N ARG A 758 8.22 -4.34 23.04
CA ARG A 758 8.50 -3.91 21.67
C ARG A 758 8.46 -2.39 21.54
N ALA A 759 7.47 -1.71 22.14
CA ALA A 759 7.37 -0.25 22.10
C ALA A 759 8.60 0.44 22.73
N ILE A 760 9.16 -0.14 23.80
CA ILE A 760 10.40 0.35 24.41
C ILE A 760 11.57 0.16 23.43
N ILE A 761 11.75 -1.05 22.88
CA ILE A 761 12.91 -1.37 22.05
C ILE A 761 12.87 -0.61 20.72
N ILE A 762 11.72 -0.59 20.01
CA ILE A 762 11.59 0.09 18.71
C ILE A 762 11.84 1.59 18.83
N GLY A 763 11.33 2.22 19.90
CA GLY A 763 11.61 3.63 20.17
C GLY A 763 13.10 3.88 20.44
N THR A 764 13.82 2.91 21.03
CA THR A 764 15.26 3.08 21.25
C THR A 764 16.04 2.92 19.96
N ILE A 765 15.78 1.85 19.23
CA ILE A 765 16.52 1.52 18.00
C ILE A 765 16.32 2.59 16.93
N ASN A 766 15.13 3.18 16.84
CA ASN A 766 14.84 4.22 15.84
C ASN A 766 15.10 5.65 16.36
N GLY A 767 15.52 5.83 17.62
CA GLY A 767 15.80 7.16 18.18
C GLY A 767 14.54 8.01 18.40
N SER A 768 13.40 7.39 18.68
CA SER A 768 12.11 8.04 18.90
C SER A 768 11.90 8.39 20.37
N THR A 769 11.18 9.49 20.64
CA THR A 769 10.84 9.89 22.00
C THR A 769 9.68 9.05 22.52
N ARG A 770 9.76 8.54 23.75
CA ARG A 770 8.64 7.84 24.39
C ARG A 770 8.04 8.65 25.53
N VAL A 771 6.73 8.68 25.61
CA VAL A 771 5.97 9.22 26.74
C VAL A 771 5.41 8.06 27.53
N ILE A 772 5.77 7.93 28.81
CA ILE A 772 5.19 6.94 29.71
C ILE A 772 4.12 7.60 30.57
N ASN A 773 2.96 6.96 30.67
CA ASN A 773 1.95 7.26 31.68
C ASN A 773 2.04 6.24 32.82
N VAL A 774 2.16 6.71 34.06
CA VAL A 774 2.12 5.84 35.25
C VAL A 774 0.68 5.82 35.76
N GLY A 775 0.07 4.63 35.77
CA GLY A 775 -1.32 4.41 36.20
C GLY A 775 -2.20 3.74 35.14
N SER A 776 -3.43 3.40 35.53
CA SER A 776 -4.42 2.80 34.64
C SER A 776 -4.78 3.72 33.47
N PHE A 777 -5.17 3.12 32.36
CA PHE A 777 -5.70 3.85 31.21
C PHE A 777 -7.01 4.56 31.59
N SER A 778 -7.13 5.83 31.22
CA SER A 778 -8.41 6.56 31.23
C SER A 778 -8.49 7.45 29.98
N PRO A 779 -9.68 7.62 29.37
CA PRO A 779 -9.86 8.49 28.20
C PRO A 779 -9.39 9.92 28.43
N GLU A 780 -9.73 10.51 29.57
CA GLU A 780 -9.39 11.90 29.93
C GLU A 780 -7.87 12.08 29.97
N ARG A 781 -7.18 11.13 30.60
CA ARG A 781 -5.72 11.14 30.67
C ARG A 781 -5.10 10.95 29.28
N PHE A 782 -5.65 10.05 28.46
CA PHE A 782 -5.17 9.86 27.10
C PHE A 782 -5.23 11.15 26.27
N PHE A 783 -6.37 11.85 26.28
CA PHE A 783 -6.54 13.11 25.54
C PHE A 783 -5.53 14.17 25.99
N GLN A 784 -5.36 14.35 27.30
CA GLN A 784 -4.37 15.27 27.86
C GLN A 784 -2.94 14.96 27.40
N LEU A 785 -2.56 13.68 27.33
CA LEU A 785 -1.21 13.28 26.93
C LEU A 785 -0.97 13.51 25.45
N VAL A 786 -1.93 13.17 24.59
CA VAL A 786 -1.85 13.41 23.15
C VAL A 786 -1.70 14.90 22.86
N GLU A 787 -2.53 15.72 23.48
CA GLU A 787 -2.50 17.17 23.26
C GLU A 787 -1.21 17.82 23.78
N ARG A 788 -0.77 17.44 24.98
CA ARG A 788 0.41 18.01 25.65
C ARG A 788 1.71 17.62 24.95
N PHE A 789 1.86 16.36 24.59
CA PHE A 789 3.13 15.83 24.06
C PHE A 789 3.14 15.65 22.55
N LYS A 790 2.03 15.97 21.86
CA LYS A 790 1.87 15.79 20.41
C LYS A 790 2.23 14.37 19.97
N VAL A 791 1.67 13.40 20.68
CA VAL A 791 1.89 11.97 20.43
C VAL A 791 1.56 11.65 18.97
N THR A 792 2.48 10.98 18.27
CA THR A 792 2.32 10.60 16.86
C THR A 792 2.00 9.13 16.66
N TYR A 793 2.41 8.27 17.60
CA TYR A 793 2.20 6.84 17.54
C TYR A 793 1.56 6.33 18.84
N VAL A 794 0.44 5.63 18.70
CA VAL A 794 -0.30 4.99 19.80
C VAL A 794 -0.46 3.50 19.47
N HIS A 795 -0.33 2.65 20.48
CA HIS A 795 -0.70 1.25 20.37
C HIS A 795 -1.62 0.84 21.51
N SER A 796 -2.81 0.32 21.20
CA SER A 796 -3.77 -0.14 22.19
C SER A 796 -4.61 -1.33 21.68
N ASN A 797 -5.57 -1.76 22.49
CA ASN A 797 -6.53 -2.80 22.12
C ASN A 797 -7.89 -2.17 21.74
N PRO A 798 -8.79 -2.92 21.07
CA PRO A 798 -10.10 -2.39 20.68
C PRO A 798 -10.92 -1.82 21.83
N PHE A 799 -10.80 -2.40 23.03
CA PHE A 799 -11.52 -1.93 24.21
C PHE A 799 -11.15 -0.50 24.60
N ALA A 800 -9.87 -0.15 24.55
CA ALA A 800 -9.42 1.23 24.79
C ALA A 800 -10.00 2.21 23.75
N VAL A 801 -10.10 1.81 22.48
CA VAL A 801 -10.69 2.63 21.41
C VAL A 801 -12.17 2.90 21.69
N VAL A 802 -12.92 1.87 22.08
CA VAL A 802 -14.34 2.01 22.44
C VAL A 802 -14.51 2.93 23.66
N GLN A 803 -13.65 2.83 24.67
CA GLN A 803 -13.68 3.76 25.80
C GLN A 803 -13.45 5.22 25.38
N LEU A 804 -12.52 5.46 24.45
CA LEU A 804 -12.28 6.80 23.90
C LEU A 804 -13.51 7.32 23.15
N LEU A 805 -14.09 6.51 22.27
CA LEU A 805 -15.28 6.89 21.48
C LEU A 805 -16.51 7.19 22.34
N ASN A 806 -16.66 6.51 23.48
CA ASN A 806 -17.78 6.71 24.39
C ASN A 806 -17.56 7.88 25.36
N HIS A 807 -16.36 8.45 25.43
CA HIS A 807 -16.08 9.56 26.34
C HIS A 807 -16.54 10.90 25.73
N PRO A 808 -17.24 11.78 26.46
CA PRO A 808 -17.76 13.06 25.94
C PRO A 808 -16.69 13.94 25.25
N ASP A 809 -15.48 13.96 25.81
CA ASP A 809 -14.38 14.79 25.32
C ASP A 809 -13.84 14.36 23.95
N ILE A 810 -14.20 13.18 23.41
CA ILE A 810 -13.73 12.77 22.06
C ILE A 810 -14.12 13.79 20.98
N LYS A 811 -15.22 14.52 21.18
CA LYS A 811 -15.73 15.53 20.25
C LYS A 811 -14.91 16.82 20.26
N THR A 812 -14.20 17.10 21.36
CA THR A 812 -13.44 18.34 21.58
C THR A 812 -11.93 18.09 21.63
N ALA A 813 -11.49 16.86 21.88
CA ALA A 813 -10.09 16.49 21.97
C ALA A 813 -9.36 16.65 20.62
N ASN A 814 -8.17 17.26 20.67
CA ASN A 814 -7.32 17.39 19.49
C ASN A 814 -6.41 16.15 19.34
N LEU A 815 -6.76 15.27 18.41
CA LEU A 815 -6.00 14.06 18.08
C LEU A 815 -5.14 14.19 16.81
N ASN A 816 -5.02 15.40 16.24
CA ASN A 816 -4.39 15.62 14.93
C ASN A 816 -2.89 15.30 14.91
N SER A 817 -2.22 15.20 16.05
CA SER A 817 -0.81 14.79 16.09
C SER A 817 -0.62 13.30 15.77
N ILE A 818 -1.65 12.48 15.96
CA ILE A 818 -1.57 11.03 15.80
C ILE A 818 -1.54 10.69 14.32
N LYS A 819 -0.38 10.19 13.85
CA LYS A 819 -0.18 9.65 12.50
C LYS A 819 -0.64 8.21 12.41
N HIS A 820 -0.32 7.42 13.45
CA HIS A 820 -0.57 5.98 13.49
C HIS A 820 -1.16 5.57 14.84
N TYR A 821 -2.42 5.16 14.83
CA TYR A 821 -3.07 4.54 15.98
C TYR A 821 -3.19 3.03 15.72
N VAL A 822 -2.28 2.21 16.24
CA VAL A 822 -2.29 0.77 16.00
C VAL A 822 -3.17 0.03 17.02
N CYS A 823 -4.15 -0.69 16.51
CA CYS A 823 -5.04 -1.58 17.25
C CYS A 823 -4.63 -3.04 17.00
N SER A 824 -4.49 -3.83 18.08
CA SER A 824 -4.09 -5.24 17.98
C SER A 824 -4.62 -6.12 19.11
N GLY A 825 -4.46 -7.44 18.96
CA GLY A 825 -4.70 -8.43 20.02
C GLY A 825 -6.06 -9.12 19.99
N THR A 826 -7.10 -8.44 19.52
CA THR A 826 -8.44 -8.95 19.19
C THR A 826 -9.01 -8.18 18.00
N ALA A 827 -10.03 -8.72 17.33
CA ALA A 827 -10.72 -8.01 16.27
C ALA A 827 -11.42 -6.76 16.84
N ALA A 828 -11.22 -5.59 16.21
CA ALA A 828 -12.07 -4.42 16.43
C ALA A 828 -13.23 -4.42 15.43
N SER A 829 -14.36 -3.80 15.78
CA SER A 829 -15.46 -3.70 14.84
C SER A 829 -15.19 -2.69 13.73
N PHE A 830 -15.73 -2.91 12.53
CA PHE A 830 -15.58 -1.98 11.41
C PHE A 830 -16.09 -0.59 11.78
N ASP A 831 -17.25 -0.55 12.45
CA ASP A 831 -17.84 0.67 12.99
C ASP A 831 -16.92 1.41 13.98
N THR A 832 -16.26 0.68 14.90
CA THR A 832 -15.28 1.28 15.83
C THR A 832 -14.14 1.96 15.07
N ILE A 833 -13.63 1.33 14.02
CA ILE A 833 -12.52 1.85 13.21
C ILE A 833 -12.96 3.12 12.49
N VAL A 834 -14.10 3.06 11.80
CA VAL A 834 -14.63 4.19 11.02
C VAL A 834 -14.92 5.37 11.94
N LYS A 835 -15.59 5.13 13.07
CA LYS A 835 -15.86 6.17 14.08
C LYS A 835 -14.58 6.81 14.60
N MET A 836 -13.55 6.01 14.91
CA MET A 836 -12.29 6.55 15.40
C MET A 836 -11.54 7.34 14.31
N ASN A 837 -11.55 6.87 13.07
CA ASN A 837 -10.92 7.54 11.94
C ASN A 837 -11.50 8.94 11.68
N ASN A 838 -12.79 9.17 11.95
CA ASN A 838 -13.40 10.49 11.86
C ASN A 838 -12.74 11.54 12.81
N TYR A 839 -12.11 11.09 13.90
CA TYR A 839 -11.43 11.96 14.85
C TYR A 839 -9.91 12.05 14.64
N LEU A 840 -9.32 11.17 13.84
CA LEU A 840 -7.87 11.10 13.59
C LEU A 840 -7.46 11.87 12.32
N LYS A 841 -7.66 13.21 12.28
CA LYS A 841 -7.42 13.99 11.04
C LYS A 841 -5.97 13.99 10.54
N GLY A 842 -4.99 13.76 11.42
CA GLY A 842 -3.57 13.70 11.05
C GLY A 842 -3.05 12.30 10.70
N GLY A 843 -3.93 11.29 10.66
CA GLY A 843 -3.52 9.91 10.51
C GLY A 843 -4.69 8.95 10.41
N LYS A 844 -4.51 7.71 10.87
CA LYS A 844 -5.59 6.72 10.94
C LYS A 844 -5.37 5.65 12.00
N LEU A 845 -6.44 4.99 12.35
CA LEU A 845 -6.45 3.75 13.10
C LEU A 845 -6.08 2.58 12.17
N LEU A 846 -5.04 1.87 12.57
CA LEU A 846 -4.46 0.73 11.88
C LEU A 846 -4.81 -0.56 12.60
N HIS A 847 -5.08 -1.60 11.85
CA HIS A 847 -5.33 -2.95 12.33
C HIS A 847 -4.12 -3.84 12.09
N SER A 848 -3.76 -4.63 13.10
CA SER A 848 -2.70 -5.61 12.98
C SER A 848 -3.10 -6.96 13.57
N TYR A 849 -2.72 -8.02 12.85
CA TYR A 849 -2.85 -9.39 13.32
C TYR A 849 -1.47 -9.93 13.69
N GLY A 850 -1.39 -10.61 14.83
CA GLY A 850 -0.14 -11.12 15.38
C GLY A 850 -0.34 -12.06 16.55
N ILE A 851 0.68 -12.88 16.82
CA ILE A 851 0.72 -13.84 17.93
C ILE A 851 2.05 -13.73 18.69
N THR A 852 2.06 -14.10 19.97
CA THR A 852 3.25 -13.96 20.83
C THR A 852 4.41 -14.84 20.38
N GLU A 853 4.11 -16.04 19.88
CA GLU A 853 5.05 -17.04 19.37
C GLU A 853 5.80 -16.56 18.12
N LEU A 854 5.34 -15.48 17.47
CA LEU A 854 5.96 -14.82 16.33
C LEU A 854 6.32 -13.35 16.63
N VAL A 855 6.56 -13.03 17.92
CA VAL A 855 6.97 -11.71 18.47
C VAL A 855 5.95 -10.57 18.30
N GLY A 856 4.97 -10.68 17.41
CA GLY A 856 3.97 -9.63 17.22
C GLY A 856 3.31 -9.68 15.85
N PRO A 857 3.21 -8.53 15.14
CA PRO A 857 2.42 -8.43 13.93
C PRO A 857 3.01 -9.28 12.81
N ILE A 858 2.13 -10.05 12.17
CA ILE A 858 2.35 -10.83 10.95
C ILE A 858 1.79 -10.06 9.76
N SER A 859 0.69 -9.31 9.97
CA SER A 859 0.11 -8.41 8.99
C SER A 859 -0.33 -7.09 9.64
N ILE A 860 -0.40 -6.05 8.82
CA ILE A 860 -0.85 -4.72 9.23
C ILE A 860 -1.37 -3.94 8.01
N ASN A 861 -2.38 -3.09 8.18
CA ASN A 861 -2.99 -2.30 7.11
C ASN A 861 -2.34 -0.90 6.91
N PHE A 862 -1.01 -0.84 6.96
CA PHE A 862 -0.26 0.39 6.61
C PHE A 862 -0.60 0.84 5.19
N ASN A 863 -0.84 2.14 4.98
CA ASN A 863 -1.15 2.76 3.67
C ASN A 863 -2.32 2.13 2.90
N HIS A 864 -3.21 1.42 3.61
CA HIS A 864 -4.41 0.82 3.03
C HIS A 864 -5.64 1.71 3.22
N THR A 865 -6.51 1.81 2.21
CA THR A 865 -7.80 2.49 2.29
C THR A 865 -8.91 1.65 2.95
N ARG A 866 -8.74 0.32 3.02
CA ARG A 866 -9.72 -0.60 3.62
C ARG A 866 -9.58 -0.69 5.13
N ASN A 867 -10.73 -0.71 5.80
CA ASN A 867 -10.84 -0.81 7.25
C ASN A 867 -11.36 -2.18 7.72
N ASP A 868 -11.74 -3.07 6.81
CA ASP A 868 -12.37 -4.36 7.10
C ASP A 868 -11.38 -5.56 7.08
N CYS A 869 -10.09 -5.31 6.86
CA CYS A 869 -9.04 -6.32 6.84
C CYS A 869 -7.96 -6.04 7.91
N VAL A 870 -7.14 -7.06 8.23
CA VAL A 870 -5.93 -6.90 9.07
C VAL A 870 -4.68 -6.57 8.22
N GLY A 871 -4.93 -6.10 7.00
CA GLY A 871 -3.93 -5.65 6.04
C GLY A 871 -3.08 -6.76 5.45
N GLN A 872 -1.88 -6.40 5.02
CA GLN A 872 -1.01 -7.26 4.23
C GLN A 872 0.11 -7.84 5.10
N LEU A 873 0.68 -8.97 4.69
CA LEU A 873 1.82 -9.59 5.38
C LEU A 873 2.98 -8.60 5.48
N ILE A 874 3.56 -8.51 6.68
CA ILE A 874 4.81 -7.76 6.86
C ILE A 874 5.92 -8.42 6.07
N SER A 875 6.96 -7.63 5.81
CA SER A 875 8.09 -8.11 5.02
C SER A 875 8.71 -9.38 5.59
N GLY A 876 9.02 -10.36 4.74
CA GLY A 876 9.65 -11.64 5.10
C GLY A 876 8.74 -12.66 5.77
N CYS A 877 7.45 -12.36 5.95
CA CYS A 877 6.45 -13.35 6.30
C CYS A 877 5.98 -14.10 5.08
N GLU A 878 5.81 -15.41 5.23
CA GLU A 878 5.09 -16.25 4.28
C GLU A 878 3.87 -16.85 4.98
N ALA A 879 2.78 -17.05 4.25
CA ALA A 879 1.56 -17.64 4.78
C ALA A 879 0.97 -18.66 3.81
N LYS A 880 0.27 -19.65 4.33
CA LYS A 880 -0.62 -20.50 3.54
C LYS A 880 -1.94 -20.67 4.27
N ILE A 881 -3.02 -20.78 3.51
CA ILE A 881 -4.34 -21.15 4.04
C ILE A 881 -4.53 -22.63 3.73
N VAL A 882 -4.94 -23.43 4.71
CA VAL A 882 -5.17 -24.87 4.52
C VAL A 882 -6.55 -25.31 4.97
N ASN A 883 -7.09 -26.32 4.31
CA ASN A 883 -8.34 -26.97 4.73
C ASN A 883 -8.10 -27.99 5.85
N LYS A 884 -9.17 -28.69 6.27
CA LYS A 884 -9.13 -29.72 7.32
C LYS A 884 -8.21 -30.91 7.01
N ASN A 885 -7.95 -31.19 5.74
CA ASN A 885 -7.06 -32.27 5.30
C ASN A 885 -5.60 -31.80 5.19
N GLY A 886 -5.32 -30.52 5.43
CA GLY A 886 -3.99 -29.91 5.25
C GLY A 886 -3.69 -29.48 3.82
N GLU A 887 -4.66 -29.55 2.91
CA GLU A 887 -4.49 -29.13 1.52
C GLU A 887 -4.53 -27.60 1.44
N ARG A 888 -3.63 -27.01 0.64
CA ARG A 888 -3.53 -25.57 0.47
C ARG A 888 -4.73 -25.02 -0.30
N LEU A 889 -5.23 -23.87 0.14
CA LEU A 889 -6.34 -23.15 -0.45
C LEU A 889 -5.84 -21.93 -1.23
N GLY A 890 -6.66 -21.46 -2.17
CA GLY A 890 -6.40 -20.37 -3.09
C GLY A 890 -6.98 -19.04 -2.62
N ILE A 891 -7.04 -18.09 -3.54
CA ILE A 891 -7.58 -16.74 -3.32
C ILE A 891 -9.06 -16.83 -2.92
N GLY A 892 -9.45 -16.06 -1.90
CA GLY A 892 -10.81 -15.97 -1.39
C GLY A 892 -11.26 -17.12 -0.49
N GLU A 893 -10.55 -18.25 -0.49
CA GLU A 893 -10.94 -19.45 0.25
C GLU A 893 -10.59 -19.36 1.74
N CYS A 894 -11.53 -19.76 2.61
CA CYS A 894 -11.35 -19.77 4.06
C CYS A 894 -10.74 -21.07 4.58
N GLY A 895 -9.72 -20.97 5.44
CA GLY A 895 -9.10 -22.12 6.10
C GLY A 895 -8.17 -21.72 7.23
N GLU A 896 -7.44 -22.68 7.78
CA GLU A 896 -6.45 -22.43 8.84
C GLU A 896 -5.24 -21.71 8.24
N ILE A 897 -4.88 -20.54 8.77
CA ILE A 897 -3.67 -19.84 8.37
C ILE A 897 -2.45 -20.43 9.05
N ARG A 898 -1.40 -20.68 8.28
CA ARG A 898 -0.10 -21.11 8.81
C ARG A 898 0.97 -20.15 8.31
N ILE A 899 1.91 -19.80 9.19
CA ILE A 899 2.85 -18.70 8.96
C ILE A 899 4.28 -19.21 9.04
N ARG A 900 5.14 -18.73 8.15
CA ARG A 900 6.58 -18.97 8.21
C ARG A 900 7.31 -17.63 8.26
N GLN A 901 8.23 -17.52 9.21
CA GLN A 901 9.15 -16.40 9.39
C GLN A 901 10.58 -16.94 9.49
N PRO A 902 11.62 -16.11 9.29
CA PRO A 902 13.01 -16.55 9.37
C PRO A 902 13.39 -17.11 10.74
N PHE A 903 12.75 -16.61 11.80
CA PHE A 903 12.91 -17.08 13.16
C PHE A 903 11.55 -17.52 13.72
N ILE A 904 11.59 -18.47 14.63
CA ILE A 904 10.44 -18.97 15.39
C ILE A 904 10.79 -18.93 16.88
N PHE A 905 9.79 -18.93 17.75
CA PHE A 905 10.02 -19.05 19.19
C PHE A 905 10.77 -20.33 19.56
N SER A 906 11.49 -20.29 20.69
CA SER A 906 12.32 -21.40 21.19
C SER A 906 11.55 -22.34 22.12
N GLY A 907 10.24 -22.48 21.90
CA GLY A 907 9.33 -23.30 22.70
C GLY A 907 8.74 -22.58 23.93
N TYR A 908 7.91 -23.30 24.68
CA TYR A 908 7.34 -22.81 25.94
C TYR A 908 8.21 -23.23 27.12
N LEU A 909 8.42 -22.31 28.06
CA LEU A 909 9.18 -22.58 29.29
C LEU A 909 8.41 -23.59 30.17
N GLY A 910 9.10 -24.66 30.59
CA GLY A 910 8.51 -25.76 31.36
C GLY A 910 7.78 -26.81 30.52
N ASP A 911 7.75 -26.66 29.19
CA ASP A 911 7.19 -27.64 28.25
C ASP A 911 8.33 -28.39 27.55
N SER A 912 8.35 -29.73 27.65
CA SER A 912 9.41 -30.56 27.08
C SER A 912 9.18 -30.96 25.61
N ARG A 913 8.03 -30.59 25.04
CA ARG A 913 7.70 -30.88 23.64
C ARG A 913 8.64 -30.14 22.69
N ASP A 914 8.93 -30.77 21.55
CA ASP A 914 9.82 -30.17 20.56
C ASP A 914 9.11 -29.02 19.83
N VAL A 915 9.83 -27.94 19.51
CA VAL A 915 9.29 -26.81 18.73
C VAL A 915 8.68 -27.26 17.40
N ARG A 916 9.22 -28.33 16.80
CA ARG A 916 8.70 -28.94 15.56
C ARG A 916 7.25 -29.43 15.68
N GLU A 917 6.75 -29.70 16.88
CA GLU A 917 5.34 -30.09 17.09
C GLU A 917 4.36 -28.93 16.88
N PHE A 918 4.83 -27.68 16.92
CA PHE A 918 4.03 -26.48 16.64
C PHE A 918 4.13 -26.02 15.18
N LEU A 919 4.94 -26.74 14.39
CA LEU A 919 5.11 -26.53 12.96
C LEU A 919 4.44 -27.67 12.21
N ASP A 920 4.02 -27.39 10.98
CA ASP A 920 3.71 -28.47 10.06
C ASP A 920 4.96 -29.04 9.37
N SER A 921 4.75 -30.05 8.53
CA SER A 921 5.84 -30.76 7.83
C SER A 921 6.70 -29.87 6.93
N GLU A 922 6.25 -28.66 6.61
CA GLU A 922 6.96 -27.70 5.76
C GLU A 922 7.57 -26.53 6.56
N GLY A 923 7.51 -26.60 7.89
CA GLY A 923 8.05 -25.60 8.79
C GLY A 923 7.18 -24.35 8.97
N PHE A 924 5.87 -24.41 8.62
CA PHE A 924 4.95 -23.32 8.92
C PHE A 924 4.36 -23.49 10.32
N PHE A 925 4.37 -22.43 11.12
CA PHE A 925 3.75 -22.36 12.42
C PHE A 925 2.22 -22.49 12.31
N ILE A 926 1.65 -23.40 13.11
CA ILE A 926 0.22 -23.69 13.14
C ILE A 926 -0.46 -22.69 14.08
N THR A 927 -1.11 -21.67 13.52
CA THR A 927 -1.69 -20.55 14.31
C THR A 927 -2.93 -20.94 15.11
N GLY A 928 -3.73 -21.87 14.59
CA GLY A 928 -5.06 -22.19 15.11
C GLY A 928 -6.12 -21.13 14.77
N ASP A 929 -5.81 -20.18 13.89
CA ASP A 929 -6.73 -19.14 13.42
C ASP A 929 -7.24 -19.48 12.01
N ILE A 930 -8.50 -19.15 11.75
CA ILE A 930 -9.14 -19.27 10.43
C ILE A 930 -9.06 -17.92 9.74
N ALA A 931 -8.58 -17.91 8.50
CA ALA A 931 -8.41 -16.70 7.72
C ALA A 931 -8.64 -16.95 6.22
N ARG A 932 -8.69 -15.87 5.46
CA ARG A 932 -8.62 -15.87 4.00
C ARG A 932 -7.82 -14.66 3.52
N PHE A 933 -7.29 -14.75 2.31
CA PHE A 933 -6.76 -13.61 1.57
C PHE A 933 -7.70 -13.31 0.38
N ASP A 934 -7.80 -12.05 -0.04
CA ASP A 934 -8.46 -11.66 -1.29
C ASP A 934 -7.47 -11.52 -2.45
N GLU A 935 -7.94 -11.15 -3.66
CA GLU A 935 -7.06 -10.97 -4.82
C GLU A 935 -5.99 -9.88 -4.65
N ASN A 936 -6.19 -8.93 -3.73
CA ASN A 936 -5.26 -7.83 -3.49
C ASN A 936 -4.14 -8.21 -2.51
N GLY A 937 -4.23 -9.38 -1.88
CA GLY A 937 -3.30 -9.84 -0.85
C GLY A 937 -3.64 -9.32 0.53
N ASP A 938 -4.88 -8.90 0.74
CA ASP A 938 -5.37 -8.42 2.03
C ASP A 938 -5.85 -9.59 2.88
N LEU A 939 -5.35 -9.66 4.11
CA LEU A 939 -5.65 -10.73 5.05
C LEU A 939 -6.89 -10.40 5.87
N PHE A 940 -7.81 -11.36 5.95
CA PHE A 940 -9.00 -11.32 6.78
C PHE A 940 -8.94 -12.44 7.80
N ILE A 941 -8.96 -12.10 9.10
CA ILE A 941 -9.08 -13.08 10.18
C ILE A 941 -10.56 -13.31 10.45
N ILE A 942 -11.00 -14.57 10.35
CA ILE A 942 -12.39 -14.96 10.53
C ILE A 942 -12.65 -15.25 12.02
N ASP A 943 -11.93 -16.21 12.62
CA ASP A 943 -12.04 -16.55 14.04
C ASP A 943 -10.93 -17.53 14.47
N ARG A 944 -10.94 -17.96 15.72
CA ARG A 944 -10.14 -19.07 16.24
C ARG A 944 -10.85 -20.40 16.04
N LYS A 945 -10.14 -21.38 15.49
CA LYS A 945 -10.64 -22.74 15.24
C LYS A 945 -11.29 -23.42 16.46
N LYS A 946 -10.75 -23.18 17.67
CA LYS A 946 -11.23 -23.77 18.93
C LYS A 946 -12.46 -23.08 19.54
N GLU A 947 -12.80 -21.90 19.03
CA GLU A 947 -13.90 -21.07 19.54
C GLU A 947 -15.16 -21.27 18.69
N MET A 948 -14.98 -21.69 17.44
CA MET A 948 -16.06 -22.13 16.58
C MET A 948 -16.70 -23.41 17.13
N PHE A 949 -18.03 -23.47 17.09
CA PHE A 949 -18.81 -24.63 17.50
C PHE A 949 -19.76 -25.05 16.38
N LYS A 950 -20.45 -26.18 16.56
CA LYS A 950 -21.46 -26.65 15.61
C LYS A 950 -22.85 -26.43 16.14
N CYS A 951 -23.72 -25.86 15.30
CA CYS A 951 -25.16 -25.77 15.49
C CYS A 951 -25.83 -26.27 14.21
N CYS A 952 -26.77 -27.22 14.33
CA CYS A 952 -27.47 -27.80 13.18
C CYS A 952 -26.53 -28.37 12.09
N GLY A 953 -25.36 -28.90 12.48
CA GLY A 953 -24.35 -29.41 11.54
C GLY A 953 -23.49 -28.35 10.83
N TYR A 954 -23.76 -27.06 11.05
CA TYR A 954 -22.98 -25.95 10.50
C TYR A 954 -22.00 -25.38 11.51
N HIS A 955 -20.87 -24.86 11.03
CA HIS A 955 -19.93 -24.14 11.87
C HIS A 955 -20.45 -22.73 12.18
N VAL A 956 -20.57 -22.43 13.47
CA VAL A 956 -20.92 -21.11 13.99
C VAL A 956 -19.66 -20.42 14.46
N THR A 957 -19.56 -19.14 14.08
CA THR A 957 -18.46 -18.24 14.41
C THR A 957 -18.96 -17.26 15.48
N PRO A 958 -18.66 -17.45 16.78
CA PRO A 958 -19.17 -16.58 17.83
C PRO A 958 -18.82 -15.11 17.59
N THR A 959 -17.61 -14.82 17.10
CA THR A 959 -17.14 -13.45 16.95
C THR A 959 -17.86 -12.67 15.85
N GLU A 960 -18.41 -13.35 14.85
CA GLU A 960 -19.29 -12.73 13.85
C GLU A 960 -20.58 -12.20 14.51
N ILE A 961 -21.18 -13.00 15.39
CA ILE A 961 -22.39 -12.63 16.14
C ILE A 961 -22.05 -11.54 17.17
N GLU A 962 -20.94 -11.66 17.90
CA GLU A 962 -20.47 -10.65 18.85
C GLU A 962 -20.25 -9.29 18.18
N HIS A 963 -19.64 -9.27 16.99
CA HIS A 963 -19.40 -8.05 16.23
C HIS A 963 -20.70 -7.34 15.89
N PHE A 964 -21.69 -8.09 15.41
CA PHE A 964 -23.01 -7.56 15.11
C PHE A 964 -23.72 -7.06 16.37
N LEU A 965 -23.71 -7.85 17.45
CA LEU A 965 -24.33 -7.46 18.72
C LEU A 965 -23.72 -6.18 19.29
N ASN A 966 -22.39 -6.02 19.21
CA ASN A 966 -21.70 -4.82 19.69
C ASN A 966 -21.98 -3.57 18.85
N ALA A 967 -22.57 -3.72 17.66
CA ALA A 967 -23.03 -2.60 16.83
C ALA A 967 -24.48 -2.18 17.13
N ILE A 968 -25.22 -2.93 17.96
CA ILE A 968 -26.60 -2.60 18.34
C ILE A 968 -26.60 -1.48 19.39
N ASP A 969 -27.37 -0.42 19.13
CA ASP A 969 -27.57 0.66 20.09
C ASP A 969 -28.11 0.13 21.42
N GLY A 970 -27.39 0.44 22.51
CA GLY A 970 -27.71 -0.03 23.86
C GLY A 970 -26.91 -1.25 24.32
N VAL A 971 -26.15 -1.90 23.45
CA VAL A 971 -25.18 -2.94 23.82
C VAL A 971 -23.80 -2.31 24.04
N LYS A 972 -23.24 -2.45 25.24
CA LYS A 972 -21.87 -1.99 25.55
C LYS A 972 -20.83 -3.03 25.15
N GLN A 973 -21.13 -4.29 25.40
CA GLN A 973 -20.23 -5.41 25.13
C GLN A 973 -21.04 -6.71 25.10
N SER A 974 -20.65 -7.65 24.24
CA SER A 974 -21.25 -8.98 24.13
C SER A 974 -20.22 -10.09 24.18
N PHE A 975 -20.67 -11.29 24.56
CA PHE A 975 -19.91 -12.53 24.50
C PHE A 975 -20.83 -13.67 24.06
N VAL A 976 -20.46 -14.40 23.02
CA VAL A 976 -21.26 -15.51 22.49
C VAL A 976 -20.57 -16.83 22.76
N PHE A 977 -21.34 -17.80 23.25
CA PHE A 977 -20.86 -19.14 23.57
C PHE A 977 -21.91 -20.22 23.27
N PRO A 978 -21.48 -21.46 22.99
CA PRO A 978 -22.40 -22.58 22.81
C PRO A 978 -22.93 -23.12 24.13
N ILE A 979 -24.18 -23.55 24.15
CA ILE A 979 -24.72 -24.47 25.15
C ILE A 979 -25.15 -25.78 24.48
N PRO A 980 -24.97 -26.94 25.13
CA PRO A 980 -25.45 -28.22 24.58
C PRO A 980 -26.96 -28.20 24.32
N HIS A 981 -27.40 -28.80 23.21
CA HIS A 981 -28.82 -28.94 22.85
C HIS A 981 -29.07 -30.31 22.23
N GLU A 982 -30.15 -30.99 22.63
CA GLU A 982 -30.44 -32.37 22.21
C GLU A 982 -30.52 -32.52 20.68
N ASP A 983 -31.21 -31.61 19.99
CA ASP A 983 -31.41 -31.69 18.53
C ASP A 983 -30.33 -31.05 17.65
N TYR A 984 -29.52 -30.14 18.19
CA TYR A 984 -28.67 -29.24 17.39
C TYR A 984 -27.18 -29.34 17.69
N ASP A 985 -26.76 -30.33 18.48
CA ASP A 985 -25.47 -30.45 19.17
C ASP A 985 -25.25 -29.30 20.17
N ASN A 986 -25.18 -28.06 19.67
CA ASN A 986 -25.10 -26.86 20.48
C ASN A 986 -25.97 -25.75 19.89
N VAL A 987 -26.43 -24.82 20.73
CA VAL A 987 -27.09 -23.59 20.30
C VAL A 987 -26.34 -22.34 20.79
N PRO A 988 -26.30 -21.25 20.01
CA PRO A 988 -25.67 -19.99 20.43
C PRO A 988 -26.43 -19.29 21.57
N VAL A 989 -25.70 -18.81 22.58
CA VAL A 989 -26.18 -17.93 23.66
C VAL A 989 -25.33 -16.66 23.70
N ALA A 990 -25.94 -15.51 24.00
CA ALA A 990 -25.21 -14.25 24.20
C ALA A 990 -25.30 -13.75 25.65
N LEU A 991 -24.16 -13.38 26.25
CA LEU A 991 -24.10 -12.49 27.41
C LEU A 991 -23.94 -11.05 26.93
N ILE A 992 -24.69 -10.13 27.52
CA ILE A 992 -24.71 -8.73 27.12
C ILE A 992 -24.54 -7.82 28.33
N VAL A 993 -23.56 -6.92 28.24
CA VAL A 993 -23.46 -5.76 29.13
C VAL A 993 -24.20 -4.61 28.46
N ARG A 994 -25.19 -4.04 29.16
CA ARG A 994 -25.94 -2.89 28.65
C ARG A 994 -25.11 -1.61 28.69
N ALA A 995 -25.33 -0.74 27.72
CA ALA A 995 -24.89 0.64 27.81
C ALA A 995 -25.66 1.36 28.94
N PRO A 996 -25.06 2.38 29.59
CA PRO A 996 -25.75 3.17 30.61
C PRO A 996 -27.09 3.69 30.10
N ASN A 997 -28.15 3.55 30.91
CA ASN A 997 -29.52 3.97 30.60
C ASN A 997 -30.19 3.25 29.41
N SER A 998 -29.63 2.14 28.91
CA SER A 998 -30.25 1.36 27.84
C SER A 998 -31.49 0.57 28.32
N THR A 999 -32.54 0.57 27.50
CA THR A 999 -33.77 -0.20 27.67
C THR A 999 -33.84 -1.45 26.78
N CYS A 1000 -32.73 -1.86 26.15
CA CYS A 1000 -32.73 -3.04 25.28
C CYS A 1000 -33.22 -4.29 26.03
N THR A 1001 -34.06 -5.09 25.38
CA THR A 1001 -34.66 -6.31 25.95
C THR A 1001 -34.10 -7.56 25.25
N GLU A 1002 -34.18 -8.71 25.92
CA GLU A 1002 -33.75 -10.00 25.34
C GLU A 1002 -34.48 -10.26 24.01
N ILE A 1003 -35.79 -10.01 23.97
CA ILE A 1003 -36.65 -10.14 22.79
C ILE A 1003 -36.15 -9.27 21.65
N SER A 1004 -35.91 -7.97 21.91
CA SER A 1004 -35.43 -7.06 20.87
C SER A 1004 -34.09 -7.49 20.25
N ILE A 1005 -33.21 -8.10 21.04
CA ILE A 1005 -31.90 -8.55 20.56
C ILE A 1005 -32.02 -9.86 19.78
N VAL A 1006 -32.79 -10.83 20.29
CA VAL A 1006 -33.04 -12.09 19.59
C VAL A 1006 -33.73 -11.85 18.25
N GLU A 1007 -34.70 -10.93 18.19
CA GLU A 1007 -35.41 -10.57 16.96
C GLU A 1007 -34.48 -9.93 15.93
N VAL A 1008 -33.67 -8.95 16.34
CA VAL A 1008 -32.71 -8.28 15.47
C VAL A 1008 -31.67 -9.27 14.93
N VAL A 1009 -31.15 -10.19 15.77
CA VAL A 1009 -30.24 -11.25 15.29
C VAL A 1009 -30.96 -12.22 14.34
N SER A 1010 -32.20 -12.62 14.65
CA SER A 1010 -32.96 -13.57 13.82
C SER A 1010 -33.27 -13.05 12.43
N ASN A 1011 -33.46 -11.73 12.29
CA ASN A 1011 -33.69 -11.06 11.01
C ASN A 1011 -32.42 -10.89 10.17
N ASN A 1012 -31.23 -10.93 10.78
CA ASN A 1012 -29.96 -10.68 10.10
C ASN A 1012 -29.07 -11.92 9.93
N PHE A 1013 -29.38 -13.01 10.63
CA PHE A 1013 -28.58 -14.24 10.59
C PHE A 1013 -29.38 -15.47 10.13
N ALA A 1014 -28.67 -16.35 9.42
CA ALA A 1014 -29.15 -17.68 9.07
C ALA A 1014 -29.54 -18.47 10.34
N TYR A 1015 -30.50 -19.38 10.21
CA TYR A 1015 -31.14 -20.07 11.34
C TYR A 1015 -30.14 -20.64 12.37
N TYR A 1016 -29.08 -21.30 11.91
CA TYR A 1016 -28.06 -21.94 12.77
C TYR A 1016 -27.12 -20.95 13.50
N LYS A 1017 -27.16 -19.65 13.19
CA LYS A 1017 -26.41 -18.58 13.87
C LYS A 1017 -27.29 -17.73 14.79
N ARG A 1018 -28.59 -18.00 14.85
CA ARG A 1018 -29.52 -17.27 15.74
C ARG A 1018 -29.22 -17.62 17.19
N LEU A 1019 -29.54 -16.72 18.11
CA LEU A 1019 -29.36 -16.92 19.55
C LEU A 1019 -30.44 -17.85 20.12
N LEU A 1020 -30.48 -19.09 19.63
CA LEU A 1020 -31.50 -20.09 19.98
C LEU A 1020 -31.44 -20.49 21.46
N GLY A 1021 -30.31 -20.30 22.14
CA GLY A 1021 -30.19 -20.49 23.59
C GLY A 1021 -30.48 -19.22 24.41
N GLY A 1022 -30.83 -18.11 23.77
CA GLY A 1022 -31.25 -16.87 24.43
C GLY A 1022 -30.15 -15.81 24.62
N VAL A 1023 -30.56 -14.72 25.27
CA VAL A 1023 -29.74 -13.54 25.61
C VAL A 1023 -29.84 -13.31 27.11
N PHE A 1024 -28.71 -13.08 27.78
CA PHE A 1024 -28.68 -12.80 29.21
C PHE A 1024 -27.91 -11.51 29.50
N PHE A 1025 -28.47 -10.66 30.36
CA PHE A 1025 -27.81 -9.43 30.76
C PHE A 1025 -26.92 -9.64 31.99
N VAL A 1026 -25.70 -9.13 31.92
CA VAL A 1026 -24.70 -9.20 32.99
C VAL A 1026 -24.10 -7.82 33.25
N ASP A 1027 -23.67 -7.58 34.49
CA ASP A 1027 -23.06 -6.30 34.86
C ASP A 1027 -21.68 -6.10 34.19
N GLU A 1028 -20.92 -7.17 34.03
CA GLU A 1028 -19.60 -7.16 33.39
C GLU A 1028 -19.26 -8.49 32.71
N ILE A 1029 -18.41 -8.41 31.68
CA ILE A 1029 -17.79 -9.58 31.04
C ILE A 1029 -16.32 -9.62 31.48
N PRO A 1030 -15.87 -10.70 32.15
CA PRO A 1030 -14.48 -10.83 32.61
C PRO A 1030 -13.47 -10.70 31.48
N MET A 1031 -12.46 -9.85 31.69
CA MET A 1031 -11.35 -9.61 30.77
C MET A 1031 -10.03 -10.08 31.39
N THR A 1032 -9.09 -10.49 30.53
CA THR A 1032 -7.68 -10.68 30.89
C THR A 1032 -7.01 -9.31 31.05
N ASP A 1033 -5.87 -9.24 31.76
CA ASP A 1033 -5.11 -7.99 31.93
C ASP A 1033 -4.61 -7.39 30.60
N THR A 1034 -4.60 -8.19 29.53
CA THR A 1034 -4.30 -7.72 28.16
C THR A 1034 -5.51 -7.11 27.44
N GLY A 1035 -6.67 -7.05 28.10
CA GLY A 1035 -7.93 -6.53 27.56
C GLY A 1035 -8.64 -7.47 26.60
N LYS A 1036 -8.42 -8.78 26.69
CA LYS A 1036 -9.16 -9.81 25.92
C LYS A 1036 -10.21 -10.49 26.80
N ILE A 1037 -11.37 -10.87 26.25
CA ILE A 1037 -12.39 -11.65 26.97
C ILE A 1037 -11.77 -12.94 27.54
N ALA A 1038 -11.93 -13.16 28.84
CA ALA A 1038 -11.43 -14.33 29.54
C ALA A 1038 -12.40 -15.51 29.39
N ARG A 1039 -12.50 -16.05 28.16
CA ARG A 1039 -13.51 -17.05 27.77
C ARG A 1039 -13.51 -18.32 28.66
N ASN A 1040 -12.36 -18.75 29.16
CA ASN A 1040 -12.28 -19.87 30.10
C ASN A 1040 -12.89 -19.60 31.48
N LEU A 1041 -12.65 -18.40 32.05
CA LEU A 1041 -13.24 -17.99 33.32
C LEU A 1041 -14.77 -17.93 33.20
N LEU A 1042 -15.24 -17.44 32.05
CA LEU A 1042 -16.65 -17.46 31.70
C LEU A 1042 -17.17 -18.89 31.62
N ARG A 1043 -16.53 -19.80 30.88
CA ARG A 1043 -16.95 -21.22 30.80
C ARG A 1043 -17.03 -21.90 32.18
N GLN A 1044 -16.04 -21.68 33.05
CA GLN A 1044 -16.00 -22.27 34.41
C GLN A 1044 -17.04 -21.66 35.36
N LYS A 1045 -17.17 -20.31 35.40
CA LYS A 1045 -18.23 -19.65 36.18
C LYS A 1045 -19.61 -19.99 35.65
N SER A 1046 -19.70 -20.27 34.36
CA SER A 1046 -20.94 -20.62 33.71
C SER A 1046 -21.36 -22.05 34.03
N GLU A 1047 -20.54 -23.01 34.47
CA GLU A 1047 -21.04 -24.36 34.83
C GLU A 1047 -22.06 -24.37 36.00
N PRO A 1048 -21.83 -23.68 37.14
CA PRO A 1048 -22.82 -23.60 38.22
C PRO A 1048 -24.02 -22.70 37.87
N THR A 1049 -23.78 -21.56 37.20
CA THR A 1049 -24.84 -20.60 36.84
C THR A 1049 -25.63 -21.06 35.61
N LEU A 1050 -25.04 -21.84 34.69
CA LEU A 1050 -25.75 -22.51 33.60
C LEU A 1050 -26.71 -23.54 34.17
N THR A 1051 -26.42 -24.22 35.27
CA THR A 1051 -27.36 -25.20 35.81
C THR A 1051 -28.64 -24.47 36.28
N GLU A 1052 -28.49 -23.36 37.02
CA GLU A 1052 -29.64 -22.53 37.43
C GLU A 1052 -30.31 -21.75 36.28
N MET A 1053 -29.56 -21.36 35.24
CA MET A 1053 -30.08 -20.65 34.06
C MET A 1053 -30.70 -21.61 33.04
N LEU A 1054 -30.14 -22.80 32.82
CA LEU A 1054 -30.76 -23.91 32.07
C LEU A 1054 -32.01 -24.36 32.81
N ASP A 1055 -31.99 -24.51 34.13
CA ASP A 1055 -33.19 -24.85 34.89
C ASP A 1055 -34.27 -23.77 34.73
N LYS A 1056 -33.91 -22.48 34.70
CA LYS A 1056 -34.86 -21.38 34.40
C LYS A 1056 -35.34 -21.36 32.96
N THR A 1057 -34.46 -21.60 31.98
CA THR A 1057 -34.83 -21.65 30.56
C THR A 1057 -35.67 -22.89 30.24
N ILE A 1058 -35.35 -24.03 30.84
CA ILE A 1058 -36.16 -25.26 30.81
C ILE A 1058 -37.49 -25.03 31.54
N ASP A 1059 -37.51 -24.31 32.67
CA ASP A 1059 -38.77 -23.92 33.34
C ASP A 1059 -39.61 -22.99 32.48
N ILE A 1060 -39.01 -22.06 31.73
CA ILE A 1060 -39.71 -21.15 30.81
C ILE A 1060 -40.23 -21.92 29.58
N LEU A 1061 -39.43 -22.85 29.03
CA LEU A 1061 -39.83 -23.73 27.93
C LEU A 1061 -40.90 -24.75 28.35
N ASN A 1062 -40.90 -25.20 29.61
CA ASN A 1062 -41.89 -26.15 30.15
C ASN A 1062 -43.14 -25.47 30.71
N LYS A 1063 -43.08 -24.18 31.13
CA LYS A 1063 -44.26 -23.41 31.60
C LYS A 1063 -45.05 -22.78 30.46
N ASP A 1064 -44.60 -22.94 29.22
CA ASP A 1064 -45.33 -22.49 28.05
C ASP A 1064 -46.39 -23.52 27.60
N GLU A 1065 -47.39 -23.77 28.47
CA GLU A 1065 -48.67 -24.40 28.07
C GLU A 1065 -49.51 -23.45 27.18
N ASN A 1066 -49.03 -22.25 26.85
CA ASN A 1066 -49.72 -21.21 26.08
C ASN A 1066 -49.02 -20.81 24.76
N GLY A 1067 -48.18 -21.67 24.19
CA GLY A 1067 -47.88 -21.65 22.75
C GLY A 1067 -47.13 -20.42 22.24
N PHE A 1068 -45.99 -20.06 22.82
CA PHE A 1068 -45.09 -19.02 22.30
C PHE A 1068 -44.00 -19.54 21.34
N PHE A 1069 -43.92 -20.86 21.10
CA PHE A 1069 -43.05 -21.47 20.06
C PHE A 1069 -43.79 -22.04 18.84
N LEU A 1070 -45.08 -21.69 18.66
CA LEU A 1070 -45.85 -21.95 17.43
C LEU A 1070 -45.66 -20.81 16.41
N PHE A 1071 -44.42 -20.58 15.98
CA PHE A 1071 -44.16 -19.75 14.78
C PHE A 1071 -43.00 -20.30 13.93
N LEU A 1072 -42.81 -21.63 13.89
CA LEU A 1072 -41.89 -22.27 12.95
C LEU A 1072 -42.39 -23.60 12.35
N GLU A 1073 -43.68 -23.96 12.51
CA GLU A 1073 -44.34 -24.96 11.66
C GLU A 1073 -45.20 -24.26 10.61
N GLY A 1074 -44.56 -23.86 9.51
CA GLY A 1074 -45.23 -23.20 8.40
C GLY A 1074 -44.34 -23.15 7.17
N GLY A 1075 -44.11 -24.32 6.56
CA GLY A 1075 -43.61 -24.37 5.18
C GLY A 1075 -42.47 -25.36 4.93
N ARG A 1076 -42.81 -26.66 4.88
CA ARG A 1076 -42.17 -27.55 3.92
C ARG A 1076 -43.25 -28.26 3.11
N ILE A 1077 -42.99 -28.32 1.80
CA ILE A 1077 -43.72 -28.99 0.71
C ILE A 1077 -44.79 -28.11 0.02
N ASP A 1078 -44.38 -27.29 -0.95
CA ASP A 1078 -44.23 -27.72 -2.38
C ASP A 1078 -42.99 -27.05 -3.01
#